data_AF-A0A939UWF0-F1
#
_entry.id   AF-A0A939UWF0-F1
#
_cell.length_a   1.000
_cell.length_b   1.000
_cell.length_c   1.000
_cell.angle_alpha   90.00
_cell.angle_beta   90.00
_cell.angle_gamma   90.00
#
_symmetry.space_group_name_H-M   'P 1'
#
loop_
_entity.id
_entity.type
_entity.pdbx_description
1 polymer ?
#
loop_
_entity_poly.entity_id
_entity_poly.type
_entity_poly.pdbx_seq_one_letter_code
_entity_poly.pdbx_strand_id
1 'polypeptide(L)'
;MRHKILTTLIAIAVSMAATAQDFITVTGSGLPERSGDAIPIDQIDSITYDTYQIPMLPELMAKNERISLFCAAMMLTGANNLMYWFNDESYSISSDSTSWDNGRPYYIGGDYDIVAYPRDRRYYYTVFAETNDVFAAKGINNLDDLKAYAKQIYDAIYPEDANITDPTDRRNSLNRFVSYHILNRRVDYYGATAVDGANSTLATYFNRTLMDISDWYETMMPYSTMKFSFPNGSEEGLYINRRGVQDRADEQGVKIRGAKVIMPTDANYTDLNGHYYYVDDIVYYNQEVLGGELWRVDATTLSPDFMRPVSGGLARGHYTRSNIEGGKYGESSMSPDPAKNTRTCVGFKTDFIENFEFDGAFTHLHVRPRSLQFWSYAGDEVMIQGLYDVTIKLPPMPEGDYEIRQGICTGFENWGAVQYYLDGVSQSDFTPICMSGNSLMSGDLGRVTYDPKRYRYSQYNDLLLVFTQTQLVVIKNIQNEVNPETHIIEGRSYQIHMVLEDILIDAYQKREFNEASGYYMFGETTLTNHATGEAITMEQYSEWQNHAYEQAIDLFGKQLKADAKNWMAGPKEYSPGGGTPFSQLPNTIRRIVGRIHSDGHTDHYLRIRQLMGSSQSALPLDYLEFVPVSLLEKNTEE
;
A
#
# COMPACT_ATOMS: atom_id res chain seq x y z
N MET A 1 54.71 16.27 -36.59
CA MET A 1 53.31 16.74 -36.74
C MET A 1 52.30 15.61 -36.52
N ARG A 2 52.39 14.47 -37.23
CA ARG A 2 51.54 13.27 -37.00
C ARG A 2 51.55 12.74 -35.55
N HIS A 3 52.71 12.69 -34.90
CA HIS A 3 52.83 12.21 -33.52
C HIS A 3 52.02 13.05 -32.52
N LYS A 4 52.06 14.39 -32.63
CA LYS A 4 51.26 15.29 -31.78
C LYS A 4 49.75 15.18 -32.03
N ILE A 5 49.33 14.92 -33.28
CA ILE A 5 47.92 14.79 -33.63
C ILE A 5 47.33 13.51 -33.03
N LEU A 6 48.05 12.38 -33.10
CA LEU A 6 47.55 11.11 -32.56
C LEU A 6 47.56 11.07 -31.02
N THR A 7 48.59 11.62 -30.35
CA THR A 7 48.60 11.73 -28.88
C THR A 7 47.45 12.62 -28.38
N THR A 8 47.08 13.64 -29.14
CA THR A 8 45.94 14.51 -28.82
C THR A 8 44.61 13.78 -29.04
N LEU A 9 44.47 13.00 -30.11
CA LEU A 9 43.26 12.18 -30.37
C LEU A 9 43.05 11.10 -29.30
N ILE A 10 44.12 10.43 -28.85
CA ILE A 10 44.06 9.42 -27.77
C ILE A 10 43.70 10.09 -26.44
N ALA A 11 44.27 11.25 -26.12
CA ALA A 11 43.92 11.98 -24.90
C ALA A 11 42.46 12.48 -24.91
N ILE A 12 41.93 12.89 -26.07
CA ILE A 12 40.52 13.28 -26.24
C ILE A 12 39.61 12.04 -26.06
N ALA A 13 39.92 10.91 -26.70
CA ALA A 13 39.15 9.68 -26.56
C ALA A 13 39.12 9.15 -25.11
N VAL A 14 40.24 9.21 -24.40
CA VAL A 14 40.34 8.82 -22.98
C VAL A 14 39.60 9.81 -22.07
N SER A 15 39.55 11.10 -22.41
CA SER A 15 38.76 12.09 -21.65
C SER A 15 37.25 11.97 -21.87
N MET A 16 36.83 11.40 -23.01
CA MET A 16 35.42 11.12 -23.31
C MET A 16 34.93 9.83 -22.66
N ALA A 17 35.84 8.87 -22.41
CA ALA A 17 35.56 7.56 -21.79
C ALA A 17 35.28 7.60 -20.26
N ALA A 18 34.92 8.77 -19.70
CA ALA A 18 34.78 8.97 -18.26
C ALA A 18 33.47 8.38 -17.67
N THR A 19 32.65 7.73 -18.50
CA THR A 19 31.49 6.93 -18.05
C THR A 19 31.80 5.45 -18.21
N ALA A 20 31.38 4.61 -17.27
CA ALA A 20 31.92 3.27 -17.02
C ALA A 20 31.72 2.19 -18.13
N GLN A 21 31.38 2.56 -19.37
CA GLN A 21 31.05 1.63 -20.47
C GLN A 21 31.53 2.05 -21.86
N ASP A 22 32.52 2.93 -21.95
CA ASP A 22 33.17 3.28 -23.23
C ASP A 22 34.32 2.31 -23.55
N PHE A 23 34.27 1.63 -24.69
CA PHE A 23 35.33 0.72 -25.14
C PHE A 23 36.15 1.35 -26.26
N ILE A 24 37.47 1.33 -26.11
CA ILE A 24 38.41 1.69 -27.18
C ILE A 24 38.99 0.39 -27.73
N THR A 25 38.63 0.04 -28.96
CA THR A 25 39.24 -1.10 -29.65
C THR A 25 40.38 -0.60 -30.53
N VAL A 26 41.57 -1.18 -30.36
CA VAL A 26 42.76 -0.88 -31.17
C VAL A 26 43.08 -2.12 -31.99
N THR A 27 43.11 -2.02 -33.32
CA THR A 27 43.53 -3.10 -34.21
C THR A 27 44.89 -2.78 -34.81
N GLY A 28 45.72 -3.81 -34.99
CA GLY A 28 47.12 -3.63 -35.36
C GLY A 28 47.85 -4.96 -35.55
N SER A 29 48.96 -4.94 -36.28
CA SER A 29 49.84 -6.10 -36.46
C SER A 29 50.94 -6.13 -35.39
N GLY A 30 51.03 -7.23 -34.64
CA GLY A 30 52.03 -7.41 -33.59
C GLY A 30 51.69 -6.79 -32.24
N LEU A 31 50.40 -6.57 -31.94
CA LEU A 31 49.95 -6.03 -30.66
C LEU A 31 50.33 -6.95 -29.48
N PRO A 32 50.70 -6.39 -28.31
CA PRO A 32 51.05 -7.18 -27.12
C PRO A 32 49.86 -7.97 -26.57
N GLU A 33 50.10 -9.20 -26.12
CA GLU A 33 49.05 -10.13 -25.64
C GLU A 33 48.51 -9.81 -24.23
N ARG A 34 49.12 -8.86 -23.50
CA ARG A 34 48.73 -8.50 -22.13
C ARG A 34 48.18 -7.08 -22.04
N SER A 35 47.08 -6.94 -21.30
CA SER A 35 46.50 -5.66 -20.92
C SER A 35 47.49 -4.83 -20.09
N GLY A 36 47.76 -3.58 -20.51
CA GLY A 36 48.61 -2.61 -19.81
C GLY A 36 49.96 -2.28 -20.46
N ASP A 37 50.36 -3.00 -21.51
CA ASP A 37 51.61 -2.72 -22.23
C ASP A 37 51.44 -1.53 -23.20
N ALA A 38 52.49 -0.70 -23.32
CA ALA A 38 52.49 0.43 -24.23
C ALA A 38 52.49 -0.05 -25.69
N ILE A 39 51.49 0.38 -26.48
CA ILE A 39 51.38 0.04 -27.91
C ILE A 39 52.19 1.05 -28.74
N PRO A 40 53.19 0.61 -29.52
CA PRO A 40 53.88 1.48 -30.46
C PRO A 40 52.93 2.03 -31.53
N ILE A 41 52.98 3.34 -31.74
CA ILE A 41 52.05 4.07 -32.60
C ILE A 41 52.05 3.61 -34.07
N ASP A 42 53.17 3.05 -34.51
CA ASP A 42 53.41 2.52 -35.86
C ASP A 42 52.84 1.12 -36.07
N GLN A 43 52.35 0.47 -35.00
CA GLN A 43 51.69 -0.85 -35.04
C GLN A 43 50.16 -0.74 -35.00
N ILE A 44 49.60 0.47 -34.91
CA ILE A 44 48.16 0.71 -34.85
C ILE A 44 47.62 0.92 -36.27
N ASP A 45 46.77 0.00 -36.72
CA ASP A 45 46.08 0.07 -38.01
C ASP A 45 44.78 0.88 -37.90
N SER A 46 44.02 0.73 -36.80
CA SER A 46 42.83 1.54 -36.54
C SER A 46 42.49 1.64 -35.04
N ILE A 47 41.73 2.70 -34.68
CA ILE A 47 41.16 2.90 -33.35
C ILE A 47 39.66 3.12 -33.55
N THR A 48 38.84 2.26 -32.95
CA THR A 48 37.39 2.43 -32.85
C THR A 48 36.99 2.82 -31.43
N TYR A 49 36.07 3.77 -31.33
CA TYR A 49 35.47 4.22 -30.07
C TYR A 49 34.01 3.77 -30.09
N ASP A 50 33.69 2.77 -29.27
CA ASP A 50 32.33 2.27 -29.14
C ASP A 50 31.74 2.81 -27.82
N THR A 51 30.82 3.77 -27.94
CA THR A 51 29.98 4.17 -26.81
C THR A 51 28.88 3.13 -26.64
N TYR A 52 28.99 2.26 -25.64
CA TYR A 52 27.84 1.42 -25.25
C TYR A 52 26.88 2.30 -24.43
N GLN A 53 26.08 3.12 -25.13
CA GLN A 53 24.99 3.87 -24.50
C GLN A 53 23.87 2.86 -24.21
N ILE A 54 23.62 2.56 -22.94
CA ILE A 54 22.42 1.82 -22.54
C ILE A 54 21.22 2.67 -22.99
N PRO A 55 20.29 2.12 -23.79
CA PRO A 55 19.17 2.90 -24.31
C PRO A 55 18.16 3.26 -23.21
N MET A 56 17.55 4.43 -23.29
CA MET A 56 16.33 4.73 -22.52
C MET A 56 15.19 3.80 -22.97
N LEU A 57 14.16 3.61 -22.13
CA LEU A 57 13.05 2.70 -22.47
C LEU A 57 12.43 2.97 -23.85
N PRO A 58 12.12 4.22 -24.26
CA PRO A 58 11.56 4.48 -25.59
C PRO A 58 12.48 4.04 -26.74
N GLU A 59 13.80 4.17 -26.57
CA GLU A 59 14.80 3.79 -27.58
C GLU A 59 14.97 2.28 -27.68
N LEU A 60 14.83 1.57 -26.56
CA LEU A 60 14.76 0.11 -26.54
C LEU A 60 13.51 -0.37 -27.28
N MET A 61 12.35 0.21 -26.99
CA MET A 61 11.08 -0.15 -27.63
C MET A 61 11.07 0.12 -29.13
N ALA A 62 11.66 1.24 -29.57
CA ALA A 62 11.73 1.62 -30.98
C ALA A 62 12.49 0.60 -31.86
N LYS A 63 13.37 -0.22 -31.27
CA LYS A 63 14.11 -1.29 -31.96
C LYS A 63 13.26 -2.54 -32.21
N ASN A 64 12.09 -2.64 -31.61
CA ASN A 64 11.24 -3.83 -31.67
C ASN A 64 10.16 -3.70 -32.75
N GLU A 65 10.34 -4.41 -33.86
CA GLU A 65 9.42 -4.39 -34.99
C GLU A 65 8.01 -4.88 -34.64
N ARG A 66 7.87 -5.75 -33.63
CA ARG A 66 6.57 -6.33 -33.23
C ARG A 66 5.61 -5.30 -32.64
N ILE A 67 6.13 -4.19 -32.11
CA ILE A 67 5.36 -3.09 -31.51
C ILE A 67 5.54 -1.78 -32.28
N SER A 68 5.97 -1.87 -33.53
CA SER A 68 6.31 -0.68 -34.34
C SER A 68 5.13 0.28 -34.51
N LEU A 69 3.89 -0.21 -34.61
CA LEU A 69 2.71 0.65 -34.67
C LEU A 69 2.48 1.42 -33.35
N PHE A 70 2.61 0.73 -32.21
CA PHE A 70 2.52 1.35 -30.88
C PHE A 70 3.61 2.42 -30.71
N CYS A 71 4.86 2.09 -31.05
CA CYS A 71 5.99 3.01 -30.97
C CYS A 71 5.80 4.23 -31.88
N ALA A 72 5.26 4.05 -33.09
CA ALA A 72 4.94 5.15 -33.99
C ALA A 72 3.90 6.10 -33.38
N ALA A 73 2.86 5.57 -32.74
CA ALA A 73 1.87 6.37 -32.03
C ALA A 73 2.48 7.12 -30.84
N MET A 74 3.32 6.44 -30.05
CA MET A 74 4.02 7.02 -28.90
C MET A 74 4.96 8.17 -29.27
N MET A 75 5.66 8.05 -30.40
CA MET A 75 6.47 9.16 -30.93
C MET A 75 5.60 10.30 -31.45
N LEU A 76 4.50 9.99 -32.14
CA LEU A 76 3.59 11.01 -32.70
C LEU A 76 2.91 11.84 -31.60
N THR A 77 2.56 11.22 -30.47
CA THR A 77 1.91 11.89 -29.34
C THR A 77 2.89 12.61 -28.41
N GLY A 78 4.20 12.38 -28.58
CA GLY A 78 5.22 12.87 -27.65
C GLY A 78 5.22 12.15 -26.30
N ALA A 79 4.45 11.07 -26.13
CA ALA A 79 4.40 10.30 -24.88
C ALA A 79 5.76 9.66 -24.54
N ASN A 80 6.61 9.40 -25.54
CA ASN A 80 8.00 8.97 -25.34
C ASN A 80 8.81 9.96 -24.49
N ASN A 81 8.54 11.27 -24.60
CA ASN A 81 9.28 12.31 -23.88
C ASN A 81 9.06 12.26 -22.36
N LEU A 82 7.99 11.59 -21.92
CA LEU A 82 7.67 11.40 -20.50
C LEU A 82 8.62 10.41 -19.80
N MET A 83 9.39 9.63 -20.57
CA MET A 83 10.17 8.49 -20.08
C MET A 83 11.69 8.69 -20.22
N TYR A 84 12.18 9.93 -20.21
CA TYR A 84 13.62 10.23 -20.33
C TYR A 84 14.29 10.56 -18.99
N TRP A 85 13.53 10.67 -17.90
CA TRP A 85 14.15 10.81 -16.58
C TRP A 85 14.66 9.45 -16.11
N PHE A 86 15.79 9.43 -15.41
CA PHE A 86 16.35 8.19 -14.85
C PHE A 86 16.96 8.42 -13.46
N ASN A 87 17.59 9.58 -13.24
CA ASN A 87 18.14 9.98 -11.96
C ASN A 87 17.65 11.39 -11.60
N ASP A 88 17.24 11.57 -10.35
CA ASP A 88 16.93 12.88 -9.79
C ASP A 88 18.23 13.51 -9.27
N GLU A 89 18.86 14.35 -10.10
CA GLU A 89 20.10 15.06 -9.75
C GLU A 89 19.91 16.07 -8.60
N SER A 90 18.67 16.44 -8.28
CA SER A 90 18.36 17.33 -7.17
C SER A 90 18.29 16.61 -5.82
N TYR A 91 18.27 15.27 -5.81
CA TYR A 91 18.20 14.48 -4.59
C TYR A 91 19.41 14.71 -3.69
N SER A 92 19.18 15.30 -2.52
CA SER A 92 20.25 15.68 -1.61
C SER A 92 20.68 14.51 -0.71
N ILE A 93 21.94 14.10 -0.86
CA ILE A 93 22.59 13.17 0.07
C ILE A 93 22.98 13.95 1.33
N SER A 94 22.52 13.48 2.48
CA SER A 94 22.79 14.11 3.78
C SER A 94 23.26 13.05 4.78
N SER A 95 23.64 13.47 6.00
CA SER A 95 24.08 12.55 7.07
C SER A 95 23.04 11.49 7.49
N ASP A 96 21.78 11.67 7.07
CA ASP A 96 20.69 10.72 7.22
C ASP A 96 20.52 9.75 6.06
N SER A 97 21.16 10.00 4.92
CA SER A 97 21.26 9.04 3.82
C SER A 97 22.18 7.90 4.22
N THR A 98 21.59 6.76 4.58
CA THR A 98 22.29 5.59 5.10
C THR A 98 22.19 4.41 4.14
N SER A 99 23.23 3.57 4.09
CA SER A 99 23.12 2.26 3.45
C SER A 99 22.19 1.33 4.24
N TRP A 100 21.77 0.23 3.60
CA TRP A 100 21.00 -0.83 4.24
C TRP A 100 21.64 -1.35 5.51
N ASP A 101 22.98 -1.36 5.61
CA ASP A 101 23.70 -1.86 6.79
C ASP A 101 23.66 -0.89 7.98
N ASN A 102 23.34 0.39 7.74
CA ASN A 102 23.46 1.48 8.72
C ASN A 102 22.16 2.26 8.94
N GLY A 103 21.00 1.63 8.68
CA GLY A 103 19.69 2.24 8.90
C GLY A 103 19.45 2.71 10.35
N ARG A 104 18.56 3.69 10.52
CA ARG A 104 18.25 4.35 11.80
C ARG A 104 17.04 3.68 12.47
N PRO A 105 17.06 3.49 13.80
CA PRO A 105 15.93 2.89 14.50
C PRO A 105 14.78 3.89 14.73
N TYR A 106 13.55 3.47 14.47
CA TYR A 106 12.31 4.19 14.77
C TYR A 106 11.38 3.32 15.61
N TYR A 107 10.86 3.84 16.72
CA TYR A 107 10.03 3.08 17.65
C TYR A 107 8.58 3.00 17.17
N ILE A 108 8.07 1.81 16.89
CA ILE A 108 6.75 1.59 16.27
C ILE A 108 6.05 0.40 16.97
N GLY A 109 5.09 0.69 17.85
CA GLY A 109 4.09 -0.28 18.31
C GLY A 109 4.63 -1.38 19.20
N GLY A 110 5.59 -1.06 20.06
CA GLY A 110 6.30 -2.05 20.88
C GLY A 110 7.66 -2.48 20.33
N ASP A 111 7.93 -2.20 19.06
CA ASP A 111 9.08 -2.68 18.30
C ASP A 111 9.92 -1.53 17.71
N TYR A 112 11.04 -1.84 17.03
CA TYR A 112 11.82 -0.87 16.26
C TYR A 112 11.95 -1.26 14.78
N ASP A 113 11.62 -0.33 13.90
CA ASP A 113 11.94 -0.45 12.48
C ASP A 113 13.33 0.15 12.21
N ILE A 114 14.15 -0.53 11.41
CA ILE A 114 15.45 -0.01 10.98
C ILE A 114 15.31 0.60 9.59
N VAL A 115 15.31 1.92 9.51
CA VAL A 115 14.97 2.67 8.30
C VAL A 115 16.22 3.19 7.61
N ALA A 116 16.41 2.82 6.35
CA ALA A 116 17.45 3.36 5.48
C ALA A 116 16.86 4.43 4.55
N TYR A 117 17.53 5.57 4.45
CA TYR A 117 17.20 6.58 3.45
C TYR A 117 18.11 6.39 2.22
N PRO A 118 17.53 6.24 1.01
CA PRO A 118 18.32 6.06 -0.21
C PRO A 118 19.40 7.12 -0.40
N ARG A 119 20.48 6.74 -1.09
CA ARG A 119 21.56 7.65 -1.49
C ARG A 119 21.36 8.23 -2.88
N ASP A 120 20.38 7.72 -3.61
CA ASP A 120 19.95 8.16 -4.93
C ASP A 120 18.42 8.02 -5.03
N ARG A 121 17.80 8.86 -5.86
CA ARG A 121 16.41 8.72 -6.27
C ARG A 121 16.39 8.56 -7.78
N ARG A 122 15.82 7.45 -8.25
CA ARG A 122 15.77 7.10 -9.67
C ARG A 122 14.35 7.12 -10.17
N TYR A 123 14.18 7.45 -11.44
CA TYR A 123 12.93 7.28 -12.16
C TYR A 123 12.93 5.93 -12.90
N TYR A 124 11.75 5.36 -13.03
CA TYR A 124 11.57 4.08 -13.70
C TYR A 124 10.19 4.03 -14.32
N TYR A 125 10.06 3.39 -15.48
CA TYR A 125 8.80 3.31 -16.23
C TYR A 125 8.44 1.88 -16.57
N THR A 126 7.14 1.61 -16.67
CA THR A 126 6.62 0.34 -17.18
C THR A 126 5.60 0.62 -18.29
N VAL A 127 5.78 0.01 -19.45
CA VAL A 127 4.87 0.16 -20.59
C VAL A 127 4.21 -1.17 -20.94
N PHE A 128 2.91 -1.16 -21.23
CA PHE A 128 2.16 -2.32 -21.69
C PHE A 128 1.81 -2.11 -23.16
N ALA A 129 2.50 -2.78 -24.07
CA ALA A 129 2.40 -2.51 -25.51
C ALA A 129 1.68 -3.64 -26.25
N GLU A 130 0.66 -3.30 -27.03
CA GLU A 130 0.09 -4.21 -28.02
C GLU A 130 1.08 -4.48 -29.15
N THR A 131 1.15 -5.73 -29.58
CA THR A 131 1.87 -6.05 -30.82
C THR A 131 1.05 -5.63 -32.04
N ASN A 132 1.71 -5.51 -33.18
CA ASN A 132 1.06 -5.29 -34.47
C ASN A 132 -0.01 -6.36 -34.76
N ASP A 133 0.21 -7.61 -34.33
CA ASP A 133 -0.77 -8.70 -34.49
C ASP A 133 -2.04 -8.48 -33.66
N VAL A 134 -1.89 -7.96 -32.43
CA VAL A 134 -3.02 -7.61 -31.55
C VAL A 134 -3.83 -6.47 -32.17
N PHE A 135 -3.16 -5.44 -32.69
CA PHE A 135 -3.84 -4.37 -33.44
C PHE A 135 -4.53 -4.89 -34.71
N ALA A 136 -3.84 -5.69 -35.52
CA ALA A 136 -4.39 -6.23 -36.76
C ALA A 136 -5.63 -7.11 -36.51
N ALA A 137 -5.65 -7.88 -35.42
CA ALA A 137 -6.81 -8.67 -35.00
C ALA A 137 -8.05 -7.82 -34.68
N LYS A 138 -7.88 -6.52 -34.40
CA LYS A 138 -8.96 -5.53 -34.21
C LYS A 138 -9.20 -4.66 -35.46
N GLY A 139 -8.57 -4.99 -36.58
CA GLY A 139 -8.67 -4.22 -37.82
C GLY A 139 -7.84 -2.93 -37.83
N ILE A 140 -6.91 -2.77 -36.89
CA ILE A 140 -6.03 -1.60 -36.79
C ILE A 140 -4.70 -1.95 -37.46
N ASN A 141 -4.47 -1.44 -38.67
CA ASN A 141 -3.28 -1.82 -39.47
C ASN A 141 -2.30 -0.65 -39.67
N ASN A 142 -2.72 0.57 -39.33
CA ASN A 142 -1.93 1.78 -39.51
C ASN A 142 -2.31 2.83 -38.45
N LEU A 143 -1.59 3.96 -38.43
CA LEU A 143 -1.81 5.03 -37.45
C LEU A 143 -3.18 5.70 -37.57
N ASP A 144 -3.76 5.78 -38.77
CA ASP A 144 -5.07 6.41 -38.94
C ASP A 144 -6.19 5.52 -38.41
N ASP A 145 -6.08 4.20 -38.59
CA ASP A 145 -6.97 3.23 -37.94
C ASP A 145 -6.88 3.36 -36.41
N LEU A 146 -5.67 3.49 -35.86
CA LEU A 146 -5.46 3.62 -34.41
C LEU A 146 -6.00 4.94 -33.86
N LYS A 147 -5.81 6.05 -34.59
CA LYS A 147 -6.45 7.34 -34.24
C LYS A 147 -7.96 7.22 -34.23
N ALA A 148 -8.54 6.57 -35.25
CA ALA A 148 -9.99 6.38 -35.34
C ALA A 148 -10.51 5.52 -34.17
N TYR A 149 -9.80 4.44 -33.83
CA TYR A 149 -10.12 3.60 -32.68
C TYR A 149 -10.05 4.37 -31.36
N ALA A 150 -8.98 5.14 -31.15
CA ALA A 150 -8.84 5.97 -29.95
C ALA A 150 -9.99 6.99 -29.82
N LYS A 151 -10.41 7.61 -30.93
CA LYS A 151 -11.57 8.53 -30.94
C LYS A 151 -12.88 7.84 -30.55
N GLN A 152 -13.11 6.60 -30.98
CA GLN A 152 -14.33 5.86 -30.61
C GLN A 152 -14.47 5.70 -29.08
N ILE A 153 -13.36 5.59 -28.37
CA ILE A 153 -13.33 5.45 -26.91
C ILE A 153 -13.38 6.83 -26.26
N TYR A 154 -12.38 7.67 -26.56
CA TYR A 154 -12.13 8.88 -25.77
C TYR A 154 -13.05 10.05 -26.14
N ASP A 155 -13.60 10.11 -27.36
CA ASP A 155 -14.59 11.15 -27.68
C ASP A 155 -15.95 10.87 -27.00
N ALA A 156 -16.22 9.61 -26.65
CA ALA A 156 -17.41 9.24 -25.90
C ALA A 156 -17.28 9.56 -24.41
N ILE A 157 -16.07 9.38 -23.86
CA ILE A 157 -15.75 9.69 -22.46
C ILE A 157 -15.58 11.21 -22.27
N TYR A 158 -14.95 11.89 -23.25
CA TYR A 158 -14.60 13.31 -23.21
C TYR A 158 -15.14 14.04 -24.46
N PRO A 159 -16.47 14.20 -24.59
CA PRO A 159 -17.08 14.80 -25.78
C PRO A 159 -16.65 16.25 -26.05
N GLU A 160 -16.28 16.99 -25.01
CA GLU A 160 -15.73 18.35 -25.10
C GLU A 160 -14.36 18.40 -25.78
N ASP A 161 -13.58 17.33 -25.70
CA ASP A 161 -12.23 17.21 -26.27
C ASP A 161 -12.22 16.60 -27.69
N ALA A 162 -13.38 16.13 -28.21
CA ALA A 162 -13.49 15.36 -29.45
C ALA A 162 -12.93 16.07 -30.71
N ASN A 163 -12.85 17.41 -30.68
CA ASN A 163 -12.35 18.24 -31.78
C ASN A 163 -10.84 18.55 -31.68
N ILE A 164 -10.14 18.06 -30.65
CA ILE A 164 -8.70 18.28 -30.49
C ILE A 164 -7.94 17.40 -31.48
N THR A 165 -7.27 18.02 -32.45
CA THR A 165 -6.57 17.31 -33.53
C THR A 165 -5.06 17.19 -33.33
N ASP A 166 -4.46 18.01 -32.47
CA ASP A 166 -3.03 17.94 -32.17
C ASP A 166 -2.73 16.69 -31.33
N PRO A 167 -1.98 15.69 -31.84
CA PRO A 167 -1.69 14.47 -31.11
C PRO A 167 -0.79 14.67 -29.88
N THR A 168 -0.12 15.82 -29.76
CA THR A 168 0.73 16.15 -28.61
C THR A 168 -0.03 16.80 -27.46
N ASP A 169 -1.25 17.30 -27.71
CA ASP A 169 -2.14 17.75 -26.64
C ASP A 169 -2.55 16.54 -25.78
N ARG A 170 -2.37 16.65 -24.46
CA ARG A 170 -2.66 15.59 -23.49
C ARG A 170 -4.13 15.19 -23.44
N ARG A 171 -5.01 16.02 -24.00
CA ARG A 171 -6.46 15.76 -24.13
C ARG A 171 -6.83 15.01 -25.41
N ASN A 172 -5.95 14.99 -26.41
CA ASN A 172 -6.21 14.29 -27.66
C ASN A 172 -6.43 12.79 -27.44
N SER A 173 -7.38 12.21 -28.17
CA SER A 173 -7.80 10.81 -28.03
C SER A 173 -6.64 9.82 -28.22
N LEU A 174 -5.74 10.05 -29.18
CA LEU A 174 -4.55 9.21 -29.38
C LEU A 174 -3.54 9.38 -28.23
N ASN A 175 -3.36 10.60 -27.73
CA ASN A 175 -2.48 10.86 -26.59
C ASN A 175 -2.97 10.15 -25.32
N ARG A 176 -4.26 10.28 -25.02
CA ARG A 176 -4.92 9.57 -23.92
C ARG A 176 -4.78 8.06 -24.07
N PHE A 177 -5.05 7.54 -25.27
CA PHE A 177 -4.84 6.13 -25.60
C PHE A 177 -3.43 5.68 -25.24
N VAL A 178 -2.39 6.28 -25.83
CA VAL A 178 -1.01 5.83 -25.62
C VAL A 178 -0.55 6.05 -24.18
N SER A 179 -0.81 7.21 -23.58
CA SER A 179 -0.32 7.54 -22.24
C SER A 179 -0.94 6.67 -21.15
N TYR A 180 -2.13 6.12 -21.39
CA TYR A 180 -2.77 5.17 -20.48
C TYR A 180 -1.99 3.86 -20.32
N HIS A 181 -1.13 3.51 -21.28
CA HIS A 181 -0.33 2.29 -21.26
C HIS A 181 0.99 2.43 -20.46
N ILE A 182 1.25 3.62 -19.91
CA ILE A 182 2.54 3.97 -19.30
C ILE A 182 2.35 4.22 -17.80
N LEU A 183 3.19 3.59 -16.98
CA LEU A 183 3.31 3.85 -15.54
C LEU A 183 4.66 4.48 -15.22
N ASN A 184 4.69 5.42 -14.28
CA ASN A 184 5.89 6.14 -13.81
C ASN A 184 6.61 5.45 -12.64
N ARG A 185 6.55 4.13 -12.59
CA ARG A 185 7.13 3.27 -11.56
C ARG A 185 7.49 1.89 -12.12
N ARG A 186 8.29 1.11 -11.39
CA ARG A 186 8.59 -0.28 -11.76
C ARG A 186 7.44 -1.17 -11.33
N VAL A 187 6.75 -1.76 -12.30
CA VAL A 187 5.71 -2.77 -12.05
C VAL A 187 6.17 -4.09 -12.65
N ASP A 188 6.72 -4.96 -11.81
CA ASP A 188 7.11 -6.30 -12.25
C ASP A 188 5.87 -7.20 -12.38
N TYR A 189 5.89 -8.19 -13.28
CA TYR A 189 4.74 -9.07 -13.56
C TYR A 189 4.06 -9.65 -12.30
N TYR A 190 4.84 -10.15 -11.34
CA TYR A 190 4.28 -10.63 -10.09
C TYR A 190 4.17 -9.55 -9.00
N GLY A 191 4.91 -8.44 -9.14
CA GLY A 191 4.87 -7.31 -8.20
C GLY A 191 3.76 -6.29 -8.49
N ALA A 192 3.00 -6.49 -9.57
CA ALA A 192 1.85 -5.66 -9.93
C ALA A 192 0.65 -5.83 -9.00
N THR A 193 0.61 -6.92 -8.24
CA THR A 193 -0.39 -7.20 -7.21
C THR A 193 0.28 -7.88 -6.02
N ALA A 194 -0.47 -8.13 -4.95
CA ALA A 194 -0.02 -8.91 -3.78
C ALA A 194 0.23 -10.41 -4.09
N VAL A 195 0.37 -10.82 -5.36
CA VAL A 195 0.83 -12.17 -5.71
C VAL A 195 2.33 -12.32 -5.57
N ASP A 196 3.15 -11.27 -5.69
CA ASP A 196 4.57 -11.20 -5.30
C ASP A 196 5.47 -12.47 -5.51
N GLY A 197 5.22 -13.20 -6.60
CA GLY A 197 5.99 -14.33 -7.09
C GLY A 197 5.11 -15.47 -7.63
N ALA A 198 5.68 -16.32 -8.50
CA ALA A 198 4.96 -17.44 -9.12
C ALA A 198 4.38 -18.46 -8.12
N ASN A 199 4.94 -18.53 -6.91
CA ASN A 199 4.53 -19.43 -5.83
C ASN A 199 4.47 -18.68 -4.48
N SER A 200 3.92 -17.45 -4.45
CA SER A 200 3.95 -16.72 -3.18
C SER A 200 3.01 -17.33 -2.14
N THR A 201 3.52 -17.40 -0.92
CA THR A 201 2.72 -17.68 0.27
C THR A 201 1.66 -16.61 0.47
N LEU A 202 1.94 -15.35 0.13
CA LEU A 202 0.99 -14.26 0.27
C LEU A 202 -0.29 -14.49 -0.55
N ALA A 203 -0.20 -14.99 -1.78
CA ALA A 203 -1.37 -15.26 -2.62
C ALA A 203 -2.32 -16.32 -2.00
N THR A 204 -1.81 -17.18 -1.12
CA THR A 204 -2.59 -18.20 -0.40
C THR A 204 -3.41 -17.63 0.76
N TYR A 205 -3.11 -16.40 1.18
CA TYR A 205 -3.80 -15.71 2.27
C TYR A 205 -5.02 -14.93 1.79
N PHE A 206 -5.24 -14.90 0.47
CA PHE A 206 -6.44 -14.36 -0.13
C PHE A 206 -7.45 -15.47 -0.37
N ASN A 207 -8.70 -15.23 0.03
CA ASN A 207 -9.82 -16.07 -0.36
C ASN A 207 -10.16 -15.81 -1.84
N ARG A 208 -9.55 -16.60 -2.72
CA ARG A 208 -9.67 -16.48 -4.18
C ARG A 208 -11.08 -16.74 -4.72
N THR A 209 -11.99 -17.29 -3.89
CA THR A 209 -13.40 -17.46 -4.28
C THR A 209 -14.20 -16.17 -4.16
N LEU A 210 -13.68 -15.17 -3.44
CA LEU A 210 -14.33 -13.89 -3.20
C LEU A 210 -13.69 -12.74 -3.99
N MET A 211 -12.42 -12.88 -4.41
CA MET A 211 -11.76 -11.86 -5.23
C MET A 211 -10.61 -12.39 -6.08
N ASP A 212 -10.37 -11.68 -7.18
CA ASP A 212 -9.06 -11.64 -7.81
C ASP A 212 -8.15 -10.70 -7.01
N ILE A 213 -6.90 -11.13 -6.78
CA ILE A 213 -5.91 -10.27 -6.10
C ILE A 213 -5.63 -9.10 -7.04
N SER A 214 -5.85 -7.88 -6.58
CA SER A 214 -5.78 -6.69 -7.42
C SER A 214 -5.13 -5.51 -6.72
N ASP A 215 -4.59 -4.60 -7.53
CA ASP A 215 -4.05 -3.31 -7.09
C ASP A 215 -4.24 -2.26 -8.21
N TRP A 216 -4.10 -0.98 -7.88
CA TRP A 216 -4.54 0.13 -8.72
C TRP A 216 -3.44 1.18 -8.85
N TYR A 217 -3.22 1.69 -10.07
CA TYR A 217 -2.10 2.59 -10.36
C TYR A 217 -2.54 3.76 -11.22
N GLU A 218 -2.18 4.97 -10.80
CA GLU A 218 -2.26 6.14 -11.67
C GLU A 218 -1.36 5.95 -12.89
N THR A 219 -1.92 6.19 -14.07
CA THR A 219 -1.17 6.09 -15.34
C THR A 219 -0.62 7.44 -15.76
N MET A 220 0.22 7.47 -16.80
CA MET A 220 0.65 8.74 -17.38
C MET A 220 -0.43 9.40 -18.25
N MET A 221 -1.61 8.82 -18.47
CA MET A 221 -2.75 9.59 -18.99
C MET A 221 -3.33 10.45 -17.84
N PRO A 222 -3.56 11.77 -18.03
CA PRO A 222 -4.10 12.63 -16.98
C PRO A 222 -5.42 12.09 -16.41
N TYR A 223 -5.56 12.16 -15.08
CA TYR A 223 -6.76 11.78 -14.33
C TYR A 223 -7.24 10.34 -14.60
N SER A 224 -6.31 9.39 -14.70
CA SER A 224 -6.66 8.01 -15.00
C SER A 224 -5.92 7.00 -14.13
N THR A 225 -6.64 5.93 -13.79
CA THR A 225 -6.14 4.80 -13.02
C THR A 225 -6.27 3.52 -13.83
N MET A 226 -5.32 2.61 -13.68
CA MET A 226 -5.32 1.27 -14.25
C MET A 226 -5.42 0.22 -13.15
N LYS A 227 -6.26 -0.79 -13.35
CA LYS A 227 -6.38 -1.95 -12.46
C LYS A 227 -5.49 -3.09 -12.95
N PHE A 228 -4.74 -3.70 -12.04
CA PHE A 228 -4.17 -5.03 -12.25
C PHE A 228 -4.93 -6.07 -11.44
N SER A 229 -5.21 -7.22 -12.04
CA SER A 229 -5.85 -8.35 -11.37
C SER A 229 -5.11 -9.65 -11.67
N PHE A 230 -5.01 -10.51 -10.68
CA PHE A 230 -4.42 -11.83 -10.81
C PHE A 230 -5.46 -12.89 -10.38
N PRO A 231 -6.33 -13.37 -11.29
CA PRO A 231 -7.19 -14.53 -11.04
C PRO A 231 -6.37 -15.81 -10.83
N ASN A 232 -6.95 -16.83 -10.20
CA ASN A 232 -6.44 -18.20 -10.22
C ASN A 232 -7.33 -19.11 -11.08
N GLY A 233 -6.95 -20.38 -11.20
CA GLY A 233 -7.72 -21.37 -11.97
C GLY A 233 -7.40 -21.31 -13.47
N SER A 234 -8.39 -21.55 -14.32
CA SER A 234 -8.21 -21.63 -15.78
C SER A 234 -7.77 -20.32 -16.43
N GLU A 235 -8.05 -19.18 -15.78
CA GLU A 235 -7.68 -17.86 -16.27
C GLU A 235 -6.43 -17.30 -15.58
N GLU A 236 -5.64 -18.11 -14.87
CA GLU A 236 -4.46 -17.65 -14.12
C GLU A 236 -3.48 -16.79 -14.96
N GLY A 237 -3.01 -15.70 -14.33
CA GLY A 237 -2.07 -14.74 -14.90
C GLY A 237 -2.41 -13.30 -14.52
N LEU A 238 -1.61 -12.35 -14.99
CA LEU A 238 -1.82 -10.93 -14.74
C LEU A 238 -2.69 -10.30 -15.84
N TYR A 239 -3.70 -9.54 -15.45
CA TYR A 239 -4.61 -8.85 -16.37
C TYR A 239 -4.73 -7.37 -16.03
N ILE A 240 -4.91 -6.55 -17.06
CA ILE A 240 -5.22 -5.13 -16.96
C ILE A 240 -6.72 -4.91 -17.18
N ASN A 241 -7.33 -4.10 -16.32
CA ASN A 241 -8.74 -3.70 -16.36
C ASN A 241 -9.69 -4.90 -16.50
N ARG A 242 -9.46 -5.90 -15.66
CA ARG A 242 -10.32 -7.08 -15.51
C ARG A 242 -11.37 -6.85 -14.42
N ARG A 243 -12.60 -7.28 -14.66
CA ARG A 243 -13.71 -7.26 -13.70
C ARG A 243 -14.34 -8.65 -13.56
N GLY A 244 -14.61 -9.06 -12.33
CA GLY A 244 -15.08 -10.40 -11.99
C GLY A 244 -14.14 -11.12 -11.01
N VAL A 245 -14.47 -12.39 -10.72
CA VAL A 245 -13.73 -13.22 -9.77
C VAL A 245 -13.50 -14.59 -10.38
N GLN A 246 -12.24 -14.96 -10.62
CA GLN A 246 -11.88 -16.16 -11.37
C GLN A 246 -12.62 -16.19 -12.71
N ASP A 247 -13.11 -17.33 -13.17
CA ASP A 247 -13.90 -17.44 -14.39
C ASP A 247 -15.34 -16.93 -14.28
N ARG A 248 -15.73 -16.29 -13.16
CA ARG A 248 -17.11 -15.86 -12.88
C ARG A 248 -17.27 -14.34 -12.93
N ALA A 249 -18.52 -13.92 -13.12
CA ALA A 249 -18.92 -12.53 -12.93
C ALA A 249 -18.79 -12.11 -11.46
N ASP A 250 -18.72 -10.80 -11.23
CA ASP A 250 -18.78 -10.20 -9.90
C ASP A 250 -20.18 -10.30 -9.26
N GLU A 251 -20.33 -9.75 -8.06
CA GLU A 251 -21.60 -9.72 -7.32
C GLU A 251 -22.71 -8.94 -8.09
N GLN A 252 -22.34 -8.11 -9.06
CA GLN A 252 -23.25 -7.35 -9.92
C GLN A 252 -23.58 -8.09 -11.24
N GLY A 253 -23.07 -9.30 -11.43
CA GLY A 253 -23.31 -10.10 -12.63
C GLY A 253 -22.48 -9.69 -13.86
N VAL A 254 -21.44 -8.88 -13.68
CA VAL A 254 -20.57 -8.39 -14.75
C VAL A 254 -19.26 -9.19 -14.79
N LYS A 255 -18.84 -9.61 -15.99
CA LYS A 255 -17.51 -10.19 -16.24
C LYS A 255 -16.85 -9.47 -17.41
N ILE A 256 -15.69 -8.88 -17.17
CA ILE A 256 -14.83 -8.30 -18.20
C ILE A 256 -13.46 -8.95 -18.08
N ARG A 257 -13.01 -9.64 -19.13
CA ARG A 257 -11.76 -10.40 -19.11
C ARG A 257 -10.54 -9.53 -18.81
N GLY A 258 -10.52 -8.31 -19.36
CA GLY A 258 -9.33 -7.47 -19.41
C GLY A 258 -8.29 -7.98 -20.43
N ALA A 259 -7.22 -7.21 -20.59
CA ALA A 259 -6.07 -7.59 -21.42
C ALA A 259 -5.08 -8.39 -20.57
N LYS A 260 -4.65 -9.57 -21.04
CA LYS A 260 -3.65 -10.36 -20.33
C LYS A 260 -2.27 -9.79 -20.60
N VAL A 261 -1.51 -9.56 -19.54
CA VAL A 261 -0.08 -9.25 -19.65
C VAL A 261 0.67 -10.53 -19.98
N ILE A 262 1.50 -10.49 -21.01
CA ILE A 262 2.32 -11.63 -21.40
C ILE A 262 3.59 -11.62 -20.54
N MET A 263 3.79 -12.69 -19.79
CA MET A 263 5.02 -12.90 -19.03
C MET A 263 6.21 -12.89 -20.01
N PRO A 264 7.21 -12.02 -19.81
CA PRO A 264 8.32 -11.90 -20.73
C PRO A 264 9.17 -13.17 -20.68
N THR A 265 9.50 -13.69 -21.86
CA THR A 265 10.45 -14.80 -22.05
C THR A 265 11.86 -14.30 -22.37
N ASP A 266 11.99 -13.03 -22.76
CA ASP A 266 13.24 -12.37 -23.19
C ASP A 266 13.45 -11.05 -22.42
N ALA A 267 14.62 -10.41 -22.61
CA ALA A 267 14.95 -9.13 -21.99
C ALA A 267 14.16 -7.96 -22.60
N ASN A 268 12.99 -7.65 -22.04
CA ASN A 268 12.20 -6.44 -22.36
C ASN A 268 12.46 -5.29 -21.38
N TYR A 269 13.71 -5.11 -20.95
CA TYR A 269 14.09 -4.09 -19.98
C TYR A 269 15.38 -3.37 -20.39
N THR A 270 15.55 -2.17 -19.85
CA THR A 270 16.81 -1.43 -19.88
C THR A 270 17.33 -1.31 -18.45
N ASP A 271 18.65 -1.37 -18.29
CA ASP A 271 19.31 -1.15 -17.00
C ASP A 271 19.21 0.30 -16.50
N LEU A 272 18.73 1.22 -17.34
CA LEU A 272 18.57 2.64 -16.96
C LEU A 272 17.26 2.94 -16.25
N ASN A 273 16.13 2.81 -16.95
CA ASN A 273 14.91 3.48 -16.49
C ASN A 273 13.60 2.79 -16.87
N GLY A 274 13.57 1.51 -17.24
CA GLY A 274 12.29 0.91 -17.53
C GLY A 274 12.27 -0.48 -18.15
N HIS A 275 11.06 -1.02 -18.21
CA HIS A 275 10.74 -2.23 -18.97
C HIS A 275 9.37 -2.15 -19.62
N TYR A 276 9.09 -3.07 -20.53
CA TYR A 276 7.78 -3.18 -21.15
C TYR A 276 7.30 -4.63 -21.25
N TYR A 277 5.99 -4.79 -21.30
CA TYR A 277 5.32 -6.06 -21.50
C TYR A 277 4.50 -6.03 -22.78
N TYR A 278 4.30 -7.19 -23.39
CA TYR A 278 3.24 -7.33 -24.37
C TYR A 278 1.90 -7.57 -23.66
N VAL A 279 0.82 -7.11 -24.27
CA VAL A 279 -0.55 -7.45 -23.88
C VAL A 279 -1.27 -8.16 -25.02
N ASP A 280 -2.23 -9.01 -24.70
CA ASP A 280 -2.94 -9.84 -25.70
C ASP A 280 -4.26 -9.26 -26.21
N ASP A 281 -4.69 -8.13 -25.64
CA ASP A 281 -5.85 -7.37 -26.06
C ASP A 281 -5.58 -5.88 -25.86
N ILE A 282 -6.42 -5.04 -26.46
CA ILE A 282 -6.29 -3.59 -26.40
C ILE A 282 -6.54 -3.09 -24.98
N VAL A 283 -5.58 -2.36 -24.42
CA VAL A 283 -5.71 -1.66 -23.15
C VAL A 283 -6.27 -0.26 -23.38
N TYR A 284 -7.26 0.14 -22.57
CA TYR A 284 -7.86 1.47 -22.61
C TYR A 284 -8.51 1.81 -21.28
N TYR A 285 -8.77 3.10 -21.06
CA TYR A 285 -9.45 3.61 -19.86
C TYR A 285 -10.91 3.13 -19.82
N ASN A 286 -11.16 2.01 -19.14
CA ASN A 286 -12.45 1.34 -19.10
C ASN A 286 -13.25 1.77 -17.84
N GLN A 287 -14.14 2.74 -17.99
CA GLN A 287 -14.97 3.25 -16.89
C GLN A 287 -15.96 2.20 -16.32
N GLU A 288 -16.33 1.16 -17.06
CA GLU A 288 -17.20 0.09 -16.55
C GLU A 288 -16.48 -0.80 -15.52
N VAL A 289 -15.17 -0.99 -15.69
CA VAL A 289 -14.32 -1.67 -14.70
C VAL A 289 -14.06 -0.73 -13.53
N LEU A 290 -13.52 0.45 -13.84
CA LEU A 290 -13.01 1.38 -12.84
C LEU A 290 -14.13 2.02 -11.99
N GLY A 291 -15.28 2.37 -12.58
CA GLY A 291 -16.43 2.90 -11.83
C GLY A 291 -17.34 1.82 -11.24
N GLY A 292 -17.10 0.54 -11.56
CA GLY A 292 -18.01 -0.56 -11.28
C GLY A 292 -17.62 -1.47 -10.11
N GLU A 293 -16.46 -1.26 -9.49
CA GLU A 293 -15.91 -2.12 -8.44
C GLU A 293 -15.45 -1.31 -7.22
N LEU A 294 -15.41 -1.96 -6.05
CA LEU A 294 -14.70 -1.44 -4.88
C LEU A 294 -13.20 -1.55 -5.12
N TRP A 295 -12.48 -0.44 -4.97
CA TRP A 295 -11.02 -0.45 -5.06
C TRP A 295 -10.48 -0.66 -3.66
N ARG A 296 -9.56 -1.61 -3.50
CA ARG A 296 -8.71 -1.68 -2.32
C ARG A 296 -7.30 -1.40 -2.78
N VAL A 297 -6.81 -0.22 -2.44
CA VAL A 297 -5.51 0.29 -2.86
C VAL A 297 -4.56 0.12 -1.69
N ASP A 298 -3.57 -0.75 -1.86
CA ASP A 298 -2.47 -0.91 -0.92
C ASP A 298 -1.73 0.42 -0.79
N ALA A 299 -1.48 0.89 0.43
CA ALA A 299 -0.89 2.21 0.64
C ALA A 299 0.49 2.35 -0.03
N THR A 300 1.19 1.24 -0.23
CA THR A 300 2.50 1.23 -0.90
C THR A 300 2.42 1.33 -2.43
N THR A 301 1.23 1.44 -3.03
CA THR A 301 1.04 1.85 -4.44
C THR A 301 0.63 3.32 -4.59
N LEU A 302 0.35 4.04 -3.50
CA LEU A 302 -0.09 5.44 -3.57
C LEU A 302 1.00 6.39 -4.09
N SER A 303 2.28 6.04 -3.92
CA SER A 303 3.41 6.78 -4.51
C SER A 303 4.18 5.91 -5.49
N PRO A 304 4.56 6.42 -6.67
CA PRO A 304 5.50 5.73 -7.54
C PRO A 304 6.88 5.53 -6.88
N ASP A 305 7.28 6.42 -5.95
CA ASP A 305 8.59 6.32 -5.27
C ASP A 305 8.72 5.08 -4.37
N PHE A 306 7.61 4.49 -3.93
CA PHE A 306 7.62 3.22 -3.17
C PHE A 306 7.98 2.01 -4.04
N MET A 307 7.85 2.15 -5.36
CA MET A 307 8.06 1.09 -6.34
C MET A 307 9.18 1.44 -7.32
N ARG A 308 9.93 2.52 -7.09
CA ARG A 308 11.12 2.82 -7.90
C ARG A 308 12.34 2.12 -7.31
N PRO A 309 13.30 1.68 -8.16
CA PRO A 309 14.57 1.18 -7.66
C PRO A 309 15.29 2.24 -6.83
N VAL A 310 15.62 1.88 -5.59
CA VAL A 310 16.49 2.66 -4.71
C VAL A 310 17.83 1.94 -4.56
N SER A 311 18.91 2.64 -4.21
CA SER A 311 20.21 1.99 -3.93
C SER A 311 20.01 0.82 -2.99
N GLY A 312 20.05 -0.42 -3.50
CA GLY A 312 19.92 -1.75 -2.88
C GLY A 312 18.51 -2.33 -2.63
N GLY A 313 17.48 -1.90 -3.36
CA GLY A 313 16.22 -2.64 -3.45
C GLY A 313 15.02 -1.85 -3.98
N LEU A 314 13.82 -2.36 -3.66
CA LEU A 314 12.53 -1.66 -3.77
C LEU A 314 11.99 -1.42 -2.35
N ALA A 315 11.17 -0.39 -2.15
CA ALA A 315 10.57 -0.16 -0.84
C ALA A 315 9.44 -1.16 -0.53
N ARG A 316 8.56 -1.41 -1.52
CA ARG A 316 7.54 -2.47 -1.47
C ARG A 316 8.16 -3.87 -1.55
N GLY A 317 7.70 -4.80 -0.70
CA GLY A 317 8.05 -6.22 -0.72
C GLY A 317 9.51 -6.56 -0.40
N HIS A 318 10.20 -5.79 0.46
CA HIS A 318 11.65 -5.92 0.74
C HIS A 318 12.03 -7.13 1.63
N TYR A 319 13.31 -7.52 1.60
CA TYR A 319 13.91 -8.71 2.21
C TYR A 319 14.64 -8.38 3.54
N THR A 320 14.66 -9.32 4.48
CA THR A 320 15.39 -9.15 5.75
C THR A 320 16.92 -9.15 5.54
N ARG A 321 17.69 -8.39 6.35
CA ARG A 321 19.18 -8.30 6.30
C ARG A 321 19.86 -9.65 6.49
N SER A 322 19.20 -10.59 7.18
CA SER A 322 19.75 -11.89 7.55
C SER A 322 19.54 -12.97 6.49
N ASN A 323 18.73 -12.72 5.45
CA ASN A 323 18.36 -13.77 4.51
C ASN A 323 18.96 -13.54 3.12
N ILE A 324 20.19 -14.04 2.96
CA ILE A 324 20.87 -14.22 1.66
C ILE A 324 20.11 -15.23 0.76
N GLU A 325 19.07 -15.90 1.28
CA GLU A 325 18.19 -16.84 0.56
C GLU A 325 16.74 -16.34 0.42
N GLY A 326 16.53 -15.11 -0.04
CA GLY A 326 15.30 -14.74 -0.77
C GLY A 326 13.96 -14.77 0.01
N GLY A 327 13.97 -14.71 1.34
CA GLY A 327 12.72 -14.64 2.13
C GLY A 327 12.20 -13.21 2.29
N LYS A 328 11.21 -12.81 1.49
CA LYS A 328 10.38 -11.61 1.75
C LYS A 328 9.59 -11.79 3.06
N TYR A 329 9.27 -10.71 3.77
CA TYR A 329 8.38 -10.72 4.95
C TYR A 329 8.91 -11.52 6.18
N GLY A 330 10.24 -11.63 6.31
CA GLY A 330 10.92 -12.70 7.07
C GLY A 330 10.96 -12.71 8.61
N GLU A 331 10.33 -11.79 9.34
CA GLU A 331 10.28 -11.88 10.83
C GLU A 331 8.93 -11.40 11.37
N SER A 332 8.26 -12.22 12.20
CA SER A 332 6.93 -11.93 12.79
C SER A 332 6.96 -10.92 13.94
N SER A 333 8.05 -10.88 14.69
CA SER A 333 8.26 -9.95 15.81
C SER A 333 9.65 -9.34 15.70
N MET A 334 9.76 -8.05 15.94
CA MET A 334 11.07 -7.41 16.07
C MET A 334 11.42 -7.30 17.55
N SER A 335 12.70 -7.27 17.87
CA SER A 335 13.15 -7.05 19.24
C SER A 335 12.92 -5.60 19.66
N PRO A 336 12.62 -5.34 20.94
CA PRO A 336 12.73 -3.99 21.50
C PRO A 336 14.19 -3.49 21.57
N ASP A 337 15.17 -4.36 21.29
CA ASP A 337 16.56 -3.99 21.07
C ASP A 337 16.83 -3.81 19.56
N PRO A 338 16.96 -2.56 19.07
CA PRO A 338 17.12 -2.30 17.63
C PRO A 338 18.37 -2.95 17.03
N ALA A 339 19.40 -3.25 17.83
CA ALA A 339 20.60 -3.93 17.34
C ALA A 339 20.35 -5.38 16.90
N LYS A 340 19.24 -5.99 17.34
CA LYS A 340 18.82 -7.35 16.98
C LYS A 340 17.87 -7.38 15.79
N ASN A 341 17.43 -6.21 15.32
CA ASN A 341 16.44 -6.10 14.27
C ASN A 341 17.09 -6.17 12.90
N THR A 342 16.70 -7.19 12.12
CA THR A 342 17.30 -7.47 10.82
C THR A 342 16.47 -6.96 9.65
N ARG A 343 15.21 -6.62 9.85
CA ARG A 343 14.37 -6.00 8.81
C ARG A 343 14.86 -4.60 8.47
N THR A 344 14.99 -4.31 7.17
CA THR A 344 15.25 -2.93 6.72
C THR A 344 14.01 -2.36 6.06
N CYS A 345 13.71 -1.10 6.39
CA CYS A 345 12.63 -0.30 5.84
C CYS A 345 13.21 0.84 5.00
N VAL A 346 12.44 1.39 4.07
CA VAL A 346 12.89 2.52 3.22
C VAL A 346 12.23 3.80 3.65
N GLY A 347 13.03 4.76 4.10
CA GLY A 347 12.58 6.09 4.50
C GLY A 347 12.57 7.07 3.33
N PHE A 348 11.60 7.98 3.35
CA PHE A 348 11.43 9.00 2.33
C PHE A 348 11.60 10.39 2.93
N LYS A 349 12.38 11.22 2.24
CA LYS A 349 12.62 12.62 2.64
C LYS A 349 11.47 13.48 2.12
N THR A 350 11.17 14.54 2.86
CA THR A 350 10.30 15.62 2.35
C THR A 350 10.85 16.14 1.02
N ASP A 351 9.96 16.62 0.15
CA ASP A 351 10.21 17.06 -1.23
C ASP A 351 10.67 15.99 -2.25
N PHE A 352 11.08 14.80 -1.80
CA PHE A 352 11.60 13.72 -2.66
C PHE A 352 10.69 12.49 -2.72
N ILE A 353 9.39 12.73 -2.63
CA ILE A 353 8.34 11.71 -2.71
C ILE A 353 7.14 12.30 -3.45
N GLU A 354 6.71 11.63 -4.52
CA GLU A 354 5.50 11.97 -5.25
C GLU A 354 4.26 11.54 -4.48
N ASN A 355 3.17 12.31 -4.63
CA ASN A 355 1.85 12.08 -4.04
C ASN A 355 1.76 12.23 -2.51
N PHE A 356 2.85 12.57 -1.82
CA PHE A 356 2.87 12.81 -0.38
C PHE A 356 3.51 14.17 -0.08
N GLU A 357 2.81 15.01 0.67
CA GLU A 357 3.31 16.30 1.14
C GLU A 357 3.32 16.31 2.67
N PHE A 358 4.46 16.61 3.28
CA PHE A 358 4.62 16.70 4.72
C PHE A 358 5.84 17.53 5.11
N ASP A 359 5.83 18.09 6.32
CA ASP A 359 7.00 18.74 6.91
C ASP A 359 7.92 17.70 7.58
N GLY A 360 9.11 17.50 6.99
CA GLY A 360 10.13 16.57 7.49
C GLY A 360 10.70 16.92 8.86
N ALA A 361 10.48 18.13 9.38
CA ALA A 361 10.86 18.49 10.75
C ALA A 361 9.95 17.84 11.81
N PHE A 362 8.71 17.50 11.44
CA PHE A 362 7.70 16.96 12.35
C PHE A 362 7.19 15.57 11.96
N THR A 363 7.42 15.17 10.71
CA THR A 363 6.87 13.95 10.11
C THR A 363 7.99 13.10 9.55
N HIS A 364 8.04 11.85 10.00
CA HIS A 364 8.81 10.79 9.38
C HIS A 364 7.87 9.89 8.56
N LEU A 365 8.33 9.47 7.37
CA LEU A 365 7.61 8.54 6.51
C LEU A 365 8.55 7.43 6.02
N HIS A 366 8.12 6.18 6.15
CA HIS A 366 8.82 5.02 5.59
C HIS A 366 7.85 3.93 5.13
N VAL A 367 8.30 3.10 4.19
CA VAL A 367 7.61 1.85 3.85
C VAL A 367 8.17 0.72 4.70
N ARG A 368 7.27 -0.01 5.34
CA ARG A 368 7.55 -1.08 6.29
C ARG A 368 7.05 -2.41 5.72
N PRO A 369 7.96 -3.36 5.41
CA PRO A 369 7.54 -4.73 5.20
C PRO A 369 7.20 -5.39 6.54
N ARG A 370 6.10 -6.15 6.61
CA ARG A 370 5.66 -6.92 7.78
C ARG A 370 5.68 -8.40 7.49
N SER A 371 5.65 -9.20 8.56
CA SER A 371 5.37 -10.61 8.37
C SER A 371 3.97 -10.77 7.83
N LEU A 372 3.79 -11.74 6.94
CA LEU A 372 2.49 -12.07 6.37
C LEU A 372 1.48 -12.58 7.42
N GLN A 373 1.90 -12.84 8.66
CA GLN A 373 1.04 -13.18 9.80
C GLN A 373 0.53 -11.95 10.57
N PHE A 374 1.10 -10.77 10.32
CA PHE A 374 0.70 -9.56 11.00
C PHE A 374 -0.64 -9.04 10.44
N TRP A 375 -1.34 -8.23 11.23
CA TRP A 375 -2.59 -7.58 10.86
C TRP A 375 -2.38 -6.40 9.89
N SER A 376 -1.67 -6.65 8.80
CA SER A 376 -1.46 -5.75 7.66
C SER A 376 -1.88 -6.45 6.38
N TYR A 377 -2.67 -5.76 5.58
CA TYR A 377 -3.10 -6.22 4.27
C TYR A 377 -1.90 -6.35 3.35
N ALA A 378 -1.78 -7.50 2.68
CA ALA A 378 -0.65 -7.82 1.79
C ALA A 378 0.75 -7.81 2.45
N GLY A 379 0.88 -7.45 3.73
CA GLY A 379 2.12 -7.54 4.48
C GLY A 379 3.06 -6.35 4.30
N ASP A 380 2.66 -5.25 3.68
CA ASP A 380 3.42 -4.00 3.63
C ASP A 380 2.56 -2.84 4.17
N GLU A 381 3.16 -1.85 4.84
CA GLU A 381 2.46 -0.66 5.36
C GLU A 381 3.28 0.61 5.10
N VAL A 382 2.61 1.74 4.88
CA VAL A 382 3.26 3.06 4.92
C VAL A 382 3.17 3.58 6.35
N MET A 383 4.30 3.73 7.00
CA MET A 383 4.39 4.25 8.36
C MET A 383 4.61 5.75 8.33
N ILE A 384 3.78 6.47 9.09
CA ILE A 384 3.88 7.92 9.29
C ILE A 384 4.04 8.17 10.78
N GLN A 385 5.15 8.77 11.21
CA GLN A 385 5.44 9.01 12.63
C GLN A 385 5.74 10.47 12.93
N GLY A 386 5.37 10.93 14.11
CA GLY A 386 5.69 12.27 14.62
C GLY A 386 4.46 13.10 14.94
N LEU A 387 4.64 14.43 14.96
CA LEU A 387 3.55 15.40 15.02
C LEU A 387 2.97 15.62 13.63
N TYR A 388 2.63 14.51 12.97
CA TYR A 388 2.48 14.49 11.54
C TYR A 388 1.27 15.27 11.05
N ASP A 389 1.45 15.86 9.88
CA ASP A 389 0.42 16.53 9.10
C ASP A 389 0.76 16.25 7.64
N VAL A 390 0.17 15.18 7.10
CA VAL A 390 0.49 14.65 5.78
C VAL A 390 -0.69 14.84 4.84
N THR A 391 -0.44 15.27 3.62
CA THR A 391 -1.42 15.30 2.54
C THR A 391 -1.04 14.25 1.50
N ILE A 392 -2.00 13.42 1.11
CA ILE A 392 -1.82 12.31 0.19
C ILE A 392 -2.71 12.58 -1.03
N LYS A 393 -2.12 12.62 -2.22
CA LYS A 393 -2.90 12.59 -3.47
C LYS A 393 -3.57 11.23 -3.59
N LEU A 394 -4.89 11.23 -3.77
CA LEU A 394 -5.67 10.02 -4.01
C LEU A 394 -5.55 9.59 -5.48
N PRO A 395 -5.58 8.28 -5.80
CA PRO A 395 -5.66 7.82 -7.17
C PRO A 395 -6.82 8.47 -7.93
N PRO A 396 -6.64 8.88 -9.20
CA PRO A 396 -7.72 9.47 -9.96
C PRO A 396 -8.89 8.51 -10.12
N MET A 397 -10.10 8.97 -9.80
CA MET A 397 -11.34 8.20 -9.93
C MET A 397 -12.09 8.65 -11.18
N PRO A 398 -12.78 7.74 -11.89
CA PRO A 398 -13.78 8.13 -12.88
C PRO A 398 -14.83 9.09 -12.32
N GLU A 399 -15.61 9.72 -13.20
CA GLU A 399 -16.74 10.54 -12.78
C GLU A 399 -17.71 9.72 -11.91
N GLY A 400 -18.10 10.29 -10.76
CA GLY A 400 -19.05 9.67 -9.85
C GLY A 400 -18.82 10.01 -8.38
N ASP A 401 -19.73 9.55 -7.53
CA ASP A 401 -19.63 9.68 -6.08
C ASP A 401 -18.96 8.46 -5.46
N TYR A 402 -17.99 8.72 -4.57
CA TYR A 402 -17.19 7.69 -3.92
C TYR A 402 -17.20 7.87 -2.40
N GLU A 403 -17.39 6.77 -1.69
CA GLU A 403 -17.10 6.67 -0.27
C GLU A 403 -15.66 6.20 -0.06
N ILE A 404 -14.88 6.99 0.66
CA ILE A 404 -13.47 6.69 0.96
C ILE A 404 -13.40 6.04 2.33
N ARG A 405 -12.68 4.92 2.43
CA ARG A 405 -12.45 4.20 3.68
C ARG A 405 -10.97 3.96 3.91
N GLN A 406 -10.59 3.84 5.17
CA GLN A 406 -9.24 3.43 5.56
C GLN A 406 -9.29 2.10 6.31
N GLY A 407 -8.39 1.17 5.96
CA GLY A 407 -8.07 0.01 6.77
C GLY A 407 -7.17 0.38 7.94
N ILE A 408 -7.53 -0.10 9.15
CA ILE A 408 -6.86 0.27 10.39
C ILE A 408 -6.57 -0.99 11.20
N CYS A 409 -5.29 -1.14 11.52
CA CYS A 409 -4.81 -2.06 12.55
C CYS A 409 -4.75 -1.32 13.90
N THR A 410 -5.39 -1.87 14.93
CA THR A 410 -5.57 -1.22 16.25
C THR A 410 -4.89 -2.00 17.37
N GLY A 411 -4.75 -1.39 18.56
CA GLY A 411 -4.28 -2.09 19.77
C GLY A 411 -2.82 -1.85 20.15
N PHE A 412 -2.12 -0.89 19.53
CA PHE A 412 -0.70 -0.63 19.76
C PHE A 412 -0.45 0.68 20.51
N GLU A 413 0.57 0.74 21.37
CA GLU A 413 0.68 1.81 22.38
C GLU A 413 0.91 3.23 21.83
N ASN A 414 1.66 3.38 20.74
CA ASN A 414 1.99 4.68 20.16
C ASN A 414 1.20 4.96 18.88
N TRP A 415 0.11 4.24 18.61
CA TRP A 415 -0.74 4.58 17.48
C TRP A 415 -1.44 5.91 17.77
N GLY A 416 -1.36 6.84 16.82
CA GLY A 416 -1.76 8.22 17.02
C GLY A 416 -3.26 8.44 17.15
N ALA A 417 -3.63 9.69 17.41
CA ALA A 417 -5.00 10.16 17.22
C ALA A 417 -5.10 11.07 16.00
N VAL A 418 -6.01 10.78 15.05
CA VAL A 418 -6.02 11.45 13.75
C VAL A 418 -7.32 12.16 13.41
N GLN A 419 -7.19 13.29 12.72
CA GLN A 419 -8.26 13.98 12.02
C GLN A 419 -8.02 13.92 10.51
N TYR A 420 -9.08 13.61 9.76
CA TYR A 420 -9.08 13.58 8.30
C TYR A 420 -9.67 14.85 7.70
N TYR A 421 -9.14 15.21 6.54
CA TYR A 421 -9.66 16.24 5.65
C TYR A 421 -9.64 15.69 4.22
N LEU A 422 -10.73 15.90 3.49
CA LEU A 422 -10.82 15.59 2.07
C LEU A 422 -10.93 16.92 1.33
N ASP A 423 -10.02 17.17 0.40
CA ASP A 423 -9.93 18.42 -0.36
C ASP A 423 -9.95 19.68 0.54
N GLY A 424 -9.25 19.59 1.67
CA GLY A 424 -9.17 20.65 2.68
C GLY A 424 -10.41 20.77 3.58
N VAL A 425 -11.49 20.04 3.30
CA VAL A 425 -12.72 20.04 4.10
C VAL A 425 -12.59 19.03 5.24
N SER A 426 -12.70 19.52 6.47
CA SER A 426 -12.69 18.67 7.66
C SER A 426 -13.86 17.69 7.62
N GLN A 427 -13.54 16.42 7.81
CA GLN A 427 -14.53 15.36 7.90
C GLN A 427 -15.00 15.24 9.36
N SER A 428 -15.52 16.34 9.91
CA SER A 428 -15.84 16.49 11.35
C SER A 428 -17.00 15.64 11.84
N ASP A 429 -17.89 15.21 10.92
CA ASP A 429 -18.93 14.21 11.20
C ASP A 429 -18.33 12.83 11.51
N PHE A 430 -17.02 12.68 11.29
CA PHE A 430 -16.24 11.51 11.63
C PHE A 430 -15.30 11.87 12.80
N THR A 431 -15.73 11.62 14.04
CA THR A 431 -14.98 11.87 15.30
C THR A 431 -13.50 11.47 15.20
N PRO A 432 -12.52 12.27 15.64
CA PRO A 432 -11.12 11.87 15.61
C PRO A 432 -10.87 10.45 16.12
N ILE A 433 -10.04 9.67 15.42
CA ILE A 433 -9.75 8.30 15.83
C ILE A 433 -8.59 8.32 16.79
N CYS A 434 -8.72 7.73 17.97
CA CYS A 434 -7.55 7.27 18.73
C CYS A 434 -7.28 5.82 18.36
N MET A 435 -6.13 5.55 17.78
CA MET A 435 -5.74 4.19 17.38
C MET A 435 -4.88 3.50 18.45
N SER A 436 -4.50 4.22 19.53
CA SER A 436 -3.70 3.67 20.63
C SER A 436 -4.49 2.73 21.55
N GLY A 437 -3.88 1.59 21.90
CA GLY A 437 -4.32 0.74 23.01
C GLY A 437 -5.57 -0.12 22.75
N ASN A 438 -5.82 -1.06 23.67
CA ASN A 438 -6.96 -1.99 23.66
C ASN A 438 -8.35 -1.32 23.80
N SER A 439 -8.46 0.01 23.74
CA SER A 439 -9.72 0.73 23.99
C SER A 439 -10.80 0.53 22.92
N LEU A 440 -10.46 0.04 21.73
CA LEU A 440 -11.44 -0.41 20.74
C LEU A 440 -11.94 -1.85 21.01
N MET A 441 -11.17 -2.62 21.78
CA MET A 441 -11.44 -4.03 22.10
C MET A 441 -12.41 -4.21 23.28
N SER A 442 -12.73 -3.13 24.02
CA SER A 442 -13.56 -3.18 25.23
C SER A 442 -15.05 -2.85 25.00
N GLY A 443 -15.49 -2.65 23.75
CA GLY A 443 -16.88 -2.30 23.44
C GLY A 443 -17.27 -0.84 23.73
N ASP A 444 -16.31 0.01 24.14
CA ASP A 444 -16.52 1.44 24.39
C ASP A 444 -16.39 2.28 23.11
N LEU A 445 -17.14 1.94 22.06
CA LEU A 445 -17.15 2.68 20.79
C LEU A 445 -17.89 4.04 20.85
N GLY A 446 -18.21 4.54 22.05
CA GLY A 446 -19.04 5.73 22.23
C GLY A 446 -18.34 7.00 22.72
N ARG A 447 -17.18 6.95 23.39
CA ARG A 447 -16.59 8.16 24.00
C ARG A 447 -15.07 8.08 24.18
N VAL A 448 -14.31 8.46 23.16
CA VAL A 448 -13.00 9.07 23.40
C VAL A 448 -13.21 10.58 23.51
N THR A 449 -13.76 11.03 24.63
CA THR A 449 -13.60 12.42 25.04
C THR A 449 -12.14 12.60 25.42
N TYR A 450 -11.42 13.41 24.66
CA TYR A 450 -10.06 13.85 24.94
C TYR A 450 -9.95 14.39 26.38
N ASP A 451 -9.28 13.66 27.28
CA ASP A 451 -8.84 14.16 28.59
C ASP A 451 -7.30 14.26 28.58
N PRO A 452 -6.74 15.48 28.49
CA PRO A 452 -5.29 15.69 28.38
C PRO A 452 -4.50 15.32 29.65
N LYS A 453 -5.13 14.83 30.74
CA LYS A 453 -4.45 14.54 32.02
C LYS A 453 -4.34 13.06 32.39
N ARG A 454 -4.82 12.12 31.58
CA ARG A 454 -4.88 10.68 31.92
C ARG A 454 -4.12 9.75 30.96
N TYR A 455 -2.80 9.92 30.84
CA TYR A 455 -1.93 8.85 30.34
C TYR A 455 -0.96 8.44 31.45
N ARG A 456 -1.32 7.41 32.21
CA ARG A 456 -0.37 6.55 32.93
C ARG A 456 -0.57 5.12 32.45
N TYR A 457 0.53 4.51 32.03
CA TYR A 457 0.63 3.10 31.65
C TYR A 457 -0.08 2.19 32.65
N SER A 458 -0.77 1.17 32.14
CA SER A 458 -1.10 -0.01 32.93
C SER A 458 -1.27 -1.21 32.02
N GLN A 459 -0.30 -2.12 32.08
CA GLN A 459 -0.52 -3.52 31.74
C GLN A 459 -1.65 -4.03 32.62
N TYR A 460 -2.76 -4.48 32.03
CA TYR A 460 -3.79 -5.22 32.76
C TYR A 460 -4.05 -6.54 32.04
N ASN A 461 -3.38 -7.58 32.53
CA ASN A 461 -4.05 -8.86 32.72
C ASN A 461 -5.13 -8.63 33.79
N ASP A 462 -6.26 -9.32 33.69
CA ASP A 462 -7.42 -9.29 34.61
C ASP A 462 -8.62 -8.45 34.11
N LEU A 463 -9.28 -8.96 33.08
CA LEU A 463 -10.63 -8.56 32.68
C LEU A 463 -11.60 -9.73 32.94
N LEU A 464 -12.67 -9.50 33.71
CA LEU A 464 -13.79 -10.43 33.80
C LEU A 464 -14.94 -9.88 32.95
N LEU A 465 -15.27 -10.58 31.87
CA LEU A 465 -16.39 -10.25 30.98
C LEU A 465 -17.63 -11.01 31.44
N VAL A 466 -18.72 -10.29 31.70
CA VAL A 466 -20.00 -10.89 32.09
C VAL A 466 -21.01 -10.59 30.99
N PHE A 467 -21.51 -11.65 30.37
CA PHE A 467 -22.50 -11.57 29.30
C PHE A 467 -23.90 -11.85 29.86
N THR A 468 -24.84 -10.96 29.58
CA THR A 468 -26.28 -11.24 29.66
C THR A 468 -26.85 -11.27 28.24
N GLN A 469 -28.08 -11.78 28.06
CA GLN A 469 -28.71 -11.88 26.74
C GLN A 469 -28.88 -10.53 26.02
N THR A 470 -28.73 -9.41 26.72
CA THR A 470 -29.00 -8.07 26.18
C THR A 470 -27.90 -7.05 26.44
N GLN A 471 -26.91 -7.31 27.29
CA GLN A 471 -25.84 -6.36 27.61
C GLN A 471 -24.51 -7.05 27.97
N LEU A 472 -23.41 -6.39 27.58
CA LEU A 472 -22.06 -6.65 28.07
C LEU A 472 -21.80 -5.76 29.29
N VAL A 473 -21.43 -6.36 30.43
CA VAL A 473 -20.95 -5.63 31.60
C VAL A 473 -19.46 -5.91 31.78
N VAL A 474 -18.65 -4.87 31.65
CA VAL A 474 -17.19 -4.94 31.84
C VAL A 474 -16.88 -4.64 33.30
N ILE A 475 -16.36 -5.62 34.04
CA ILE A 475 -15.94 -5.44 35.43
C ILE A 475 -14.41 -5.35 35.46
N LYS A 476 -13.89 -4.18 35.81
CA LYS A 476 -12.45 -3.94 36.00
C LYS A 476 -12.06 -4.35 37.41
N ASN A 477 -11.11 -5.29 37.55
CA ASN A 477 -10.50 -5.56 38.85
C ASN A 477 -9.57 -4.38 39.19
N ILE A 478 -10.00 -3.51 40.11
CA ILE A 478 -9.13 -2.45 40.66
C ILE A 478 -8.43 -3.04 41.88
N GLN A 479 -7.47 -3.94 41.67
CA GLN A 479 -6.50 -4.27 42.69
C GLN A 479 -5.20 -3.56 42.36
N ASN A 480 -4.84 -2.62 43.24
CA ASN A 480 -3.60 -1.83 43.29
C ASN A 480 -3.68 -0.42 42.70
N GLU A 481 -4.31 0.49 43.44
CA GLU A 481 -3.76 1.84 43.68
C GLU A 481 -4.42 2.41 44.95
N VAL A 482 -3.88 2.06 46.11
CA VAL A 482 -4.14 2.79 47.36
C VAL A 482 -2.86 3.53 47.71
N ASN A 483 -2.79 4.82 47.36
CA ASN A 483 -1.91 5.74 48.06
C ASN A 483 -2.76 6.87 48.65
N PRO A 484 -2.95 6.93 49.98
CA PRO A 484 -3.83 7.88 50.62
C PRO A 484 -3.08 9.18 50.90
N GLU A 485 -2.88 10.00 49.87
CA GLU A 485 -2.49 11.39 50.08
C GLU A 485 -3.58 12.34 49.59
N THR A 486 -4.20 13.01 50.57
CA THR A 486 -5.21 14.06 50.43
C THR A 486 -4.68 15.23 49.62
N HIS A 487 -5.21 15.45 48.41
CA HIS A 487 -4.98 16.68 47.67
C HIS A 487 -6.07 17.72 47.97
N ILE A 488 -5.67 18.81 48.63
CA ILE A 488 -6.50 20.01 48.84
C ILE A 488 -6.31 20.93 47.62
N ILE A 489 -7.40 21.20 46.89
CA ILE A 489 -7.45 22.26 45.88
C ILE A 489 -8.71 23.10 46.16
N GLU A 490 -8.50 24.41 46.36
CA GLU A 490 -9.53 25.48 46.38
C GLU A 490 -10.78 25.25 47.25
N GLY A 491 -10.58 25.01 48.55
CA GLY A 491 -11.60 25.31 49.56
C GLY A 491 -12.89 24.48 49.51
N ARG A 492 -12.91 23.35 48.79
CA ARG A 492 -14.00 22.36 48.84
C ARG A 492 -13.44 20.95 49.09
N SER A 493 -13.87 20.33 50.18
CA SER A 493 -13.63 18.91 50.43
C SER A 493 -14.56 18.08 49.54
N TYR A 494 -13.99 17.28 48.64
CA TYR A 494 -14.72 16.23 47.94
C TYR A 494 -14.41 14.90 48.59
N GLN A 495 -15.41 14.27 49.23
CA GLN A 495 -15.33 12.85 49.56
C GLN A 495 -15.68 12.04 48.30
N ILE A 496 -14.71 11.30 47.78
CA ILE A 496 -14.96 10.30 46.74
C ILE A 496 -15.51 9.06 47.46
N HIS A 497 -16.84 8.95 47.50
CA HIS A 497 -17.50 7.68 47.83
C HIS A 497 -17.37 6.74 46.62
N MET A 498 -16.83 5.54 46.84
CA MET A 498 -16.65 4.50 45.82
C MET A 498 -18.00 4.01 45.29
N VAL A 499 -18.21 4.17 43.98
CA VAL A 499 -19.43 3.80 43.23
C VAL A 499 -19.35 2.32 42.78
N LEU A 500 -19.23 1.39 43.73
CA LEU A 500 -19.17 -0.05 43.43
C LEU A 500 -20.18 -0.88 44.24
N GLU A 501 -20.48 -0.50 45.48
CA GLU A 501 -21.48 -1.22 46.29
C GLU A 501 -22.93 -0.89 45.89
N ASP A 502 -23.23 0.37 45.55
CA ASP A 502 -24.62 0.79 45.29
C ASP A 502 -25.21 0.22 43.99
N ILE A 503 -24.39 0.00 42.95
CA ILE A 503 -24.84 -0.58 41.67
C ILE A 503 -25.16 -2.07 41.83
N LEU A 504 -24.33 -2.80 42.60
CA LEU A 504 -24.55 -4.21 42.90
C LEU A 504 -25.75 -4.41 43.83
N ILE A 505 -25.97 -3.52 44.79
CA ILE A 505 -27.12 -3.55 45.70
C ILE A 505 -28.42 -3.20 44.98
N ASP A 506 -28.42 -2.20 44.09
CA ASP A 506 -29.61 -1.80 43.33
C ASP A 506 -30.03 -2.88 42.31
N ALA A 507 -29.07 -3.54 41.64
CA ALA A 507 -29.35 -4.66 40.74
C ALA A 507 -29.82 -5.93 41.48
N TYR A 508 -29.29 -6.19 42.69
CA TYR A 508 -29.74 -7.28 43.56
C TYR A 508 -31.15 -7.03 44.11
N GLN A 509 -31.48 -5.79 44.47
CA GLN A 509 -32.80 -5.42 44.99
C GLN A 509 -33.90 -5.44 43.92
N LYS A 510 -33.55 -5.20 42.64
CA LYS A 510 -34.50 -5.20 41.52
C LYS A 510 -34.86 -6.59 40.97
N ARG A 511 -34.19 -7.67 41.42
CA ARG A 511 -34.41 -9.07 40.97
C ARG A 511 -34.42 -9.25 39.45
N GLU A 512 -33.58 -8.51 38.72
CA GLU A 512 -33.54 -8.57 37.24
C GLU A 512 -32.64 -9.69 36.68
N PHE A 513 -32.08 -10.56 37.54
CA PHE A 513 -31.32 -11.73 37.11
C PHE A 513 -32.18 -13.00 37.14
N ASN A 514 -32.46 -13.56 35.96
CA ASN A 514 -33.00 -14.91 35.83
C ASN A 514 -31.88 -15.94 36.12
N GLU A 515 -32.23 -17.05 36.78
CA GLU A 515 -31.37 -18.08 37.40
C GLU A 515 -30.37 -18.83 36.48
N ALA A 516 -30.14 -18.39 35.24
CA ALA A 516 -29.33 -19.10 34.24
C ALA A 516 -27.88 -18.58 34.05
N SER A 517 -27.44 -17.59 34.84
CA SER A 517 -26.13 -16.94 34.65
C SER A 517 -25.17 -17.22 35.82
N GLY A 518 -24.39 -18.31 35.74
CA GLY A 518 -23.39 -18.66 36.75
C GLY A 518 -22.08 -17.89 36.60
N TYR A 519 -21.41 -17.59 37.72
CA TYR A 519 -20.03 -17.04 37.79
C TYR A 519 -19.06 -18.14 38.27
N TYR A 520 -17.78 -18.05 37.91
CA TYR A 520 -16.73 -19.02 38.29
C TYR A 520 -15.63 -18.35 39.14
N MET A 521 -15.22 -18.98 40.25
CA MET A 521 -14.06 -18.57 41.05
C MET A 521 -12.88 -19.54 40.87
N PHE A 522 -11.67 -19.00 40.80
CA PHE A 522 -10.43 -19.78 40.65
C PHE A 522 -10.01 -20.44 41.98
N GLY A 523 -9.93 -21.77 41.97
CA GLY A 523 -9.15 -22.57 42.93
C GLY A 523 -8.08 -23.37 42.18
N GLU A 524 -6.96 -23.69 42.83
CA GLU A 524 -5.71 -24.16 42.19
C GLU A 524 -5.82 -25.38 41.26
N THR A 525 -6.93 -26.14 41.22
CA THR A 525 -7.08 -27.31 40.34
C THR A 525 -8.52 -27.65 39.87
N THR A 526 -9.54 -26.82 40.12
CA THR A 526 -10.92 -27.09 39.62
C THR A 526 -11.77 -25.83 39.55
N LEU A 527 -12.63 -25.72 38.52
CA LEU A 527 -13.61 -24.63 38.37
C LEU A 527 -15.00 -25.13 38.80
N THR A 528 -15.70 -24.36 39.64
CA THR A 528 -17.03 -24.71 40.14
C THR A 528 -18.04 -23.65 39.72
N ASN A 529 -19.14 -24.08 39.09
CA ASN A 529 -20.23 -23.17 38.74
C ASN A 529 -20.94 -22.70 40.01
N HIS A 530 -20.92 -21.39 40.30
CA HIS A 530 -21.42 -20.88 41.59
C HIS A 530 -22.96 -20.89 41.70
N ALA A 531 -23.69 -21.08 40.60
CA ALA A 531 -25.15 -21.22 40.62
C ALA A 531 -25.62 -22.65 40.88
N THR A 532 -24.86 -23.67 40.45
CA THR A 532 -25.25 -25.09 40.53
C THR A 532 -24.37 -25.94 41.45
N GLY A 533 -23.18 -25.46 41.80
CA GLY A 533 -22.20 -26.19 42.63
C GLY A 533 -21.45 -27.31 41.90
N GLU A 534 -21.68 -27.50 40.60
CA GLU A 534 -21.02 -28.56 39.83
C GLU A 534 -19.59 -28.16 39.42
N ALA A 535 -18.67 -29.13 39.54
CA ALA A 535 -17.30 -29.01 39.05
C ALA A 535 -17.27 -29.27 37.54
N ILE A 536 -16.74 -28.32 36.78
CA ILE A 536 -16.51 -28.45 35.34
C ILE A 536 -15.04 -28.76 35.06
N THR A 537 -14.78 -29.55 34.02
CA THR A 537 -13.42 -29.90 33.60
C THR A 537 -12.81 -28.76 32.75
N MET A 538 -11.48 -28.71 32.66
CA MET A 538 -10.76 -27.70 31.85
C MET A 538 -11.13 -27.76 30.35
N GLU A 539 -11.56 -28.93 29.87
CA GLU A 539 -12.01 -29.14 28.49
C GLU A 539 -13.37 -28.46 28.25
N GLN A 540 -14.31 -28.61 29.19
CA GLN A 540 -15.62 -27.95 29.15
C GLN A 540 -15.51 -26.42 29.29
N TYR A 541 -14.55 -25.93 30.09
CA TYR A 541 -14.25 -24.50 30.17
C TYR A 541 -13.67 -23.95 28.86
N SER A 542 -12.80 -24.72 28.19
CA SER A 542 -12.23 -24.32 26.89
C SER A 542 -13.29 -24.30 25.78
N GLU A 543 -14.23 -25.26 25.76
CA GLU A 543 -15.37 -25.24 24.83
C GLU A 543 -16.30 -24.05 25.09
N TRP A 544 -16.57 -23.72 26.36
CA TRP A 544 -17.35 -22.55 26.73
C TRP A 544 -16.64 -21.23 26.35
N GLN A 545 -15.33 -21.12 26.55
CA GLN A 545 -14.55 -19.97 26.11
C GLN A 545 -14.61 -19.78 24.59
N ASN A 546 -14.47 -20.86 23.82
CA ASN A 546 -14.58 -20.81 22.36
C ASN A 546 -15.98 -20.36 21.92
N HIS A 547 -17.03 -20.86 22.56
CA HIS A 547 -18.41 -20.49 22.23
C HIS A 547 -18.76 -19.05 22.66
N ALA A 548 -18.26 -18.59 23.82
CA ALA A 548 -18.40 -17.21 24.26
C ALA A 548 -17.61 -16.25 23.37
N TYR A 549 -16.44 -16.66 22.87
CA TYR A 549 -15.65 -15.91 21.90
C TYR A 549 -16.37 -15.79 20.55
N GLU A 550 -16.99 -16.86 20.04
CA GLU A 550 -17.83 -16.83 18.84
C GLU A 550 -19.05 -15.91 19.01
N GLN A 551 -19.74 -16.00 20.15
CA GLN A 551 -20.88 -15.13 20.46
C GLN A 551 -20.45 -13.67 20.65
N ALA A 552 -19.28 -13.41 21.23
CA ALA A 552 -18.73 -12.07 21.38
C ALA A 552 -18.30 -11.47 20.03
N ILE A 553 -17.79 -12.26 19.08
CA ILE A 553 -17.52 -11.81 17.70
C ILE A 553 -18.83 -11.46 16.99
N ASP A 554 -19.87 -12.29 17.14
CA ASP A 554 -21.19 -12.05 16.54
C ASP A 554 -21.87 -10.82 17.18
N LEU A 555 -21.78 -10.66 18.50
CA LEU A 555 -22.27 -9.48 19.23
C LEU A 555 -21.45 -8.23 18.90
N PHE A 556 -20.12 -8.29 18.80
CA PHE A 556 -19.26 -7.18 18.38
C PHE A 556 -19.58 -6.75 16.94
N GLY A 557 -19.77 -7.72 16.04
CA GLY A 557 -20.25 -7.49 14.67
C GLY A 557 -21.67 -6.90 14.61
N LYS A 558 -22.54 -7.22 15.56
CA LYS A 558 -23.89 -6.65 15.69
C LYS A 558 -23.91 -5.29 16.40
N GLN A 559 -22.98 -5.03 17.31
CA GLN A 559 -22.89 -3.79 18.09
C GLN A 559 -22.17 -2.68 17.32
N LEU A 560 -21.20 -3.03 16.46
CA LEU A 560 -20.71 -2.15 15.38
C LEU A 560 -21.86 -1.66 14.47
N LYS A 561 -22.86 -2.51 14.20
CA LYS A 561 -24.02 -2.13 13.39
C LYS A 561 -25.02 -1.23 14.11
N ALA A 562 -25.04 -1.21 15.44
CA ALA A 562 -26.08 -0.53 16.23
C ALA A 562 -25.71 0.91 16.65
N ASP A 563 -24.42 1.20 16.92
CA ASP A 563 -23.96 2.53 17.40
C ASP A 563 -22.88 3.21 16.54
N ALA A 564 -22.36 2.57 15.47
CA ALA A 564 -21.15 3.02 14.78
C ALA A 564 -21.36 3.29 13.27
N LYS A 565 -22.09 4.35 12.92
CA LYS A 565 -22.45 4.72 11.51
C LYS A 565 -21.28 4.77 10.50
N ASN A 566 -20.03 4.84 10.98
CA ASN A 566 -18.84 5.04 10.16
C ASN A 566 -17.79 3.90 10.27
N TRP A 567 -18.11 2.80 10.96
CA TRP A 567 -17.16 1.72 11.23
C TRP A 567 -17.62 0.40 10.65
N MET A 568 -16.66 -0.41 10.21
CA MET A 568 -16.90 -1.71 9.59
C MET A 568 -15.82 -2.70 10.01
N ALA A 569 -16.14 -3.99 10.01
CA ALA A 569 -15.12 -5.03 10.13
C ALA A 569 -14.13 -4.98 8.95
N GLY A 570 -12.93 -5.52 9.13
CA GLY A 570 -11.96 -5.73 8.05
C GLY A 570 -12.50 -6.58 6.88
N PRO A 571 -11.75 -6.69 5.77
CA PRO A 571 -12.14 -7.48 4.62
C PRO A 571 -12.30 -8.97 4.93
N LYS A 572 -13.28 -9.62 4.30
CA LYS A 572 -13.51 -11.07 4.43
C LYS A 572 -12.54 -11.88 3.56
N GLU A 573 -11.88 -11.23 2.61
CA GLU A 573 -11.12 -11.88 1.55
C GLU A 573 -9.64 -12.05 1.87
N TYR A 574 -9.16 -11.53 3.00
CA TYR A 574 -7.76 -11.66 3.42
C TYR A 574 -7.64 -12.22 4.83
N SER A 575 -6.77 -13.22 4.98
CA SER A 575 -6.49 -13.97 6.20
C SER A 575 -4.99 -13.97 6.47
N PRO A 576 -4.45 -13.14 7.38
CA PRO A 576 -3.03 -13.08 7.68
C PRO A 576 -2.57 -14.46 8.19
N GLY A 577 -1.44 -14.94 7.70
CA GLY A 577 -0.93 -16.27 8.04
C GLY A 577 -1.78 -17.44 7.51
N GLY A 578 -2.82 -17.19 6.70
CA GLY A 578 -3.82 -18.19 6.31
C GLY A 578 -4.80 -18.54 7.43
N GLY A 579 -4.83 -17.74 8.51
CA GLY A 579 -5.69 -17.96 9.67
C GLY A 579 -7.06 -17.30 9.55
N THR A 580 -7.50 -16.69 10.65
CA THR A 580 -8.79 -15.99 10.75
C THR A 580 -8.85 -14.80 9.79
N PRO A 581 -9.92 -14.63 8.99
CA PRO A 581 -10.09 -13.47 8.12
C PRO A 581 -10.08 -12.15 8.89
N PHE A 582 -9.60 -11.07 8.26
CA PHE A 582 -9.66 -9.72 8.84
C PHE A 582 -11.07 -9.31 9.30
N SER A 583 -12.13 -9.77 8.63
CA SER A 583 -13.51 -9.52 9.05
C SER A 583 -13.89 -10.11 10.42
N GLN A 584 -13.11 -11.04 10.95
CA GLN A 584 -13.33 -11.71 12.24
C GLN A 584 -12.23 -11.38 13.27
N LEU A 585 -11.22 -10.62 12.87
CA LEU A 585 -10.14 -10.20 13.77
C LEU A 585 -10.51 -8.86 14.43
N PRO A 586 -10.48 -8.78 15.76
CA PRO A 586 -10.94 -7.59 16.47
C PRO A 586 -9.97 -6.39 16.31
N ASN A 587 -8.71 -6.64 15.93
CA ASN A 587 -7.71 -5.61 15.69
C ASN A 587 -7.79 -4.98 14.29
N THR A 588 -8.54 -5.57 13.36
CA THR A 588 -8.61 -5.10 11.97
C THR A 588 -9.99 -4.58 11.63
N ILE A 589 -10.07 -3.26 11.47
CA ILE A 589 -11.32 -2.55 11.19
C ILE A 589 -11.14 -1.62 10.00
N ARG A 590 -12.27 -1.25 9.40
CA ARG A 590 -12.33 -0.19 8.38
C ARG A 590 -13.17 0.95 8.91
N ARG A 591 -12.83 2.15 8.47
CA ARG A 591 -13.61 3.34 8.80
C ARG A 591 -13.84 4.19 7.57
N ILE A 592 -15.05 4.70 7.43
CA ILE A 592 -15.37 5.75 6.46
C ILE A 592 -14.62 7.01 6.89
N VAL A 593 -13.78 7.54 5.99
CA VAL A 593 -13.06 8.80 6.21
C VAL A 593 -13.78 9.99 5.58
N GLY A 594 -14.66 9.73 4.61
CA GLY A 594 -15.54 10.74 4.02
C GLY A 594 -16.08 10.30 2.65
N ARG A 595 -16.71 11.23 1.94
CA ARG A 595 -17.23 11.03 0.58
C ARG A 595 -16.74 12.14 -0.34
N ILE A 596 -16.52 11.80 -1.59
CA ILE A 596 -16.02 12.71 -2.63
C ILE A 596 -16.87 12.53 -3.89
N HIS A 597 -17.16 13.64 -4.56
CA HIS A 597 -17.61 13.64 -5.94
C HIS A 597 -16.39 13.87 -6.84
N SER A 598 -16.08 12.90 -7.70
CA SER A 598 -15.06 13.05 -8.75
C SER A 598 -15.75 13.50 -10.04
N ASP A 599 -15.20 14.53 -10.68
CA ASP A 599 -15.58 14.93 -12.04
C ASP A 599 -14.78 14.17 -13.12
N GLY A 600 -13.84 13.30 -12.73
CA GLY A 600 -12.94 12.60 -13.65
C GLY A 600 -11.83 13.48 -14.24
N HIS A 601 -11.69 14.72 -13.77
CA HIS A 601 -10.78 15.73 -14.32
C HIS A 601 -9.98 16.49 -13.25
N THR A 602 -10.14 16.12 -11.98
CA THR A 602 -9.49 16.79 -10.85
C THR A 602 -8.80 15.79 -9.94
N ASP A 603 -7.68 16.24 -9.36
CA ASP A 603 -6.98 15.48 -8.33
C ASP A 603 -7.65 15.74 -6.98
N HIS A 604 -7.83 14.67 -6.20
CA HIS A 604 -8.36 14.73 -4.85
C HIS A 604 -7.29 14.40 -3.81
N TYR A 605 -7.44 14.95 -2.62
CA TYR A 605 -6.42 14.88 -1.57
C TYR A 605 -6.99 14.48 -0.22
N LEU A 606 -6.34 13.51 0.42
CA LEU A 606 -6.58 13.11 1.80
C LEU A 606 -5.48 13.67 2.68
N ARG A 607 -5.84 14.61 3.56
CA ARG A 607 -4.93 15.10 4.60
C ARG A 607 -5.24 14.44 5.93
N ILE A 608 -4.20 13.94 6.60
CA ILE A 608 -4.27 13.25 7.88
C ILE A 608 -3.38 14.00 8.88
N ARG A 609 -4.01 14.51 9.94
CA ARG A 609 -3.34 15.29 10.97
C ARG A 609 -3.36 14.60 12.32
N GLN A 610 -2.20 14.50 12.95
CA GLN A 610 -2.03 14.06 14.33
C GLN A 610 -2.64 15.07 15.32
N LEU A 611 -3.32 14.56 16.34
CA LEU A 611 -3.91 15.35 17.43
C LEU A 611 -3.19 15.17 18.76
N MET A 612 -2.40 14.11 18.93
CA MET A 612 -1.57 13.88 20.10
C MET A 612 -0.31 14.75 20.05
N GLY A 613 0.10 15.28 21.20
CA GLY A 613 1.34 16.08 21.33
C GLY A 613 2.63 15.26 21.41
N SER A 614 2.62 14.00 20.97
CA SER A 614 3.77 13.11 21.05
C SER A 614 4.45 12.95 19.69
N SER A 615 5.76 13.21 19.64
CA SER A 615 6.59 12.95 18.45
C SER A 615 6.85 11.46 18.21
N GLN A 616 6.37 10.57 19.09
CA GLN A 616 6.46 9.12 18.92
C GLN A 616 5.18 8.52 18.35
N SER A 617 4.11 9.31 18.20
CA SER A 617 2.85 8.83 17.65
C SER A 617 3.01 8.40 16.20
N ALA A 618 2.49 7.22 15.87
CA ALA A 618 2.59 6.60 14.55
C ALA A 618 1.20 6.35 13.94
N LEU A 619 1.14 6.31 12.62
CA LEU A 619 -0.01 5.89 11.82
C LEU A 619 0.49 4.82 10.84
N PRO A 620 0.10 3.55 11.01
CA PRO A 620 0.22 2.58 9.95
C PRO A 620 -0.89 2.82 8.93
N LEU A 621 -0.55 3.36 7.77
CA LEU A 621 -1.45 3.42 6.63
C LEU A 621 -1.27 2.12 5.83
N ASP A 622 -2.23 1.22 5.97
CA ASP A 622 -2.22 -0.13 5.37
C ASP A 622 -2.84 -0.11 3.97
N TYR A 623 -4.12 0.26 3.87
CA TYR A 623 -4.80 0.43 2.58
C TYR A 623 -5.94 1.47 2.66
N LEU A 624 -6.32 1.99 1.50
CA LEU A 624 -7.52 2.80 1.30
C LEU A 624 -8.54 2.02 0.45
N GLU A 625 -9.83 2.22 0.72
CA GLU A 625 -10.89 1.75 -0.17
C GLU A 625 -11.62 2.92 -0.83
N PHE A 626 -11.91 2.78 -2.11
CA PHE A 626 -12.72 3.70 -2.90
C PHE A 626 -13.96 2.94 -3.34
N VAL A 627 -15.12 3.34 -2.83
CA VAL A 627 -16.36 2.61 -3.04
C VAL A 627 -17.32 3.49 -3.83
N PRO A 628 -17.56 3.18 -5.12
CA PRO A 628 -18.61 3.86 -5.86
C PRO A 628 -19.94 3.77 -5.10
N VAL A 629 -20.59 4.90 -4.85
CA VAL A 629 -21.83 4.96 -4.05
C VAL A 629 -22.95 4.15 -4.70
N SER A 630 -22.92 4.00 -6.03
CA SER A 630 -23.83 3.14 -6.80
C SER A 630 -23.77 1.65 -6.40
N LEU A 631 -22.69 1.19 -5.76
CA LEU A 631 -22.56 -0.16 -5.21
C LEU A 631 -23.14 -0.28 -3.80
N LEU A 632 -23.26 0.83 -3.07
CA LEU A 632 -23.83 0.85 -1.71
C LEU A 632 -25.35 0.85 -1.74
N GLU A 633 -25.95 1.60 -2.66
CA GLU A 633 -27.41 1.75 -2.76
C GLU A 633 -28.11 0.45 -3.18
N LYS A 634 -27.48 -0.36 -4.06
CA LYS A 634 -28.02 -1.65 -4.48
C LYS A 634 -28.15 -2.69 -3.36
N ASN A 635 -27.35 -2.57 -2.29
CA ASN A 635 -27.38 -3.49 -1.15
C ASN A 635 -28.47 -3.14 -0.12
N THR A 636 -29.30 -2.13 -0.37
CA THR A 636 -30.38 -1.71 0.54
C THR A 636 -31.80 -2.10 0.08
N GLU A 637 -31.93 -2.76 -1.08
CA GLU A 637 -33.22 -3.25 -1.60
C GLU A 637 -33.48 -4.75 -1.34
N GLU A 638 -32.60 -5.44 -0.61
CA GLU A 638 -32.82 -6.80 -0.05
C GLU A 638 -32.90 -6.77 1.47
#